data_AF-A0A928SWQ9-F1
#
_entry.id   AF-A0A928SWQ9-F1
#
_cell.length_a   1.000
_cell.length_b   1.000
_cell.length_c   1.000
_cell.angle_alpha   90.00
_cell.angle_beta   90.00
_cell.angle_gamma   90.00
#
_symmetry.space_group_name_H-M   'P 1'
#
loop_
_entity.id
_entity.type
_entity.pdbx_description
1 polymer ?
#
loop_
_entity_poly.entity_id
_entity_poly.type
_entity_poly.pdbx_seq_one_letter_code
_entity_poly.pdbx_strand_id
1 'polypeptide(L)'
;MTDDDGKPEQATEPAPEDAQEPATEAAAEPATEAAAEPAPAPKPVPEPGPPPGEPDETAAPPGNKPNWVRGAIIAVIGAAGPFALMASTKRWSFSVPVAVIGGLIAFFGIADMLGTFGDPEKKVSVRPDGAKLRPAVLELVTSVAAWFVSLRLAVAGGLPLPILSAAVLVTGTFLWMVAATFRAAQAMGAVTTDETGAERPLLRRHGFWLVVLTTLLYLPLLGSYSLSDPWETHYGEVAREMLVRDDWISLWWAQDGWFWSKPILDFWMQGVFFSALGVRYMPDQMLAGVAQGRLPQPEWAARIGVFLLTVLAVYFLYKGVAKACGRRAGFIGGVILTSMPYWFLIAHQSMTDMLYVAPLTAAMGLALLAFHTDPEEEARVYELALGSRKLRFSLWHLVFGAVVLLVLPQVLYLLTRNLTLHLEGSRGFRWHLDQFFSGSGGGNCGLPGNEPCKNQLPVNKAFQPWHGALLWSAVAAVVLWLNRGERRLSRLYFLAAWVFVALAAMGKGAPGLVLPIFIIGAYVAATRRWRDLTRVEALSLVLLVACIALPWYVQMYMRHGQPFTDRLLFHDMYKRAFVHVHDTNIGDDTSFRYYIWQLGYGLFPWTGLAVAGLGWWLRRPNDREDPRGDAGAFLALWFISAFGMFTITLTKFHHYVFPVVPPTAMLVGLLVDRALAGAELPRGRALATYLAGITASVTLAVYGAMRFFPGAISGRLAGDKPPAPVKWLGWLCLALSLGIAYWVIRRVRAEKVVTAASGGEHAPGEVFALSAGAEPAAGSAATATAGAIDAKSYDGIVIAAMAVASAFVLVIAGRDMFYTLPGDIEGQARLMHLFTYNYRRPWPTSLDFKAILAAFTFVPAVLCLLFAVPRLRAHAAVGMVTLSVLWAAWGVNVYLYKAAPHWGQRETILAYYKDRKSPDELLISYQMNWKGENFYTGNKTPAFVASGQKFKDFIEEQKKKGVTTLYFTTEHGRAQSLKSEIGQHVSFDGITDERLNNKFFIARVRF
;
A
#
# COMPACT_ATOMS: atom_id res chain seq x y z
N MET A 1 -14.57 -7.57 -60.90
CA MET A 1 -14.28 -7.95 -62.30
C MET A 1 -14.15 -9.45 -62.27
N THR A 2 -15.22 -10.16 -62.69
CA THR A 2 -15.35 -11.64 -62.76
C THR A 2 -15.12 -12.34 -61.41
N ASP A 3 -16.12 -12.67 -60.58
CA ASP A 3 -17.51 -13.16 -60.77
C ASP A 3 -17.61 -14.71 -60.97
N ASP A 4 -18.63 -15.31 -60.31
CA ASP A 4 -19.41 -16.59 -60.40
C ASP A 4 -19.17 -17.64 -61.54
N ASP A 5 -19.77 -18.85 -61.62
CA ASP A 5 -20.68 -19.77 -60.84
C ASP A 5 -20.11 -21.21 -61.17
N GLY A 6 -20.42 -22.38 -60.58
CA GLY A 6 -21.37 -22.83 -59.55
C GLY A 6 -22.16 -24.08 -60.00
N LYS A 7 -23.00 -24.65 -59.11
CA LYS A 7 -24.06 -25.66 -59.41
C LYS A 7 -23.56 -27.02 -59.96
N PRO A 8 -24.44 -28.02 -60.27
CA PRO A 8 -25.91 -28.19 -60.10
C PRO A 8 -26.26 -29.25 -59.01
N GLU A 9 -27.49 -29.66 -58.65
CA GLU A 9 -28.93 -29.32 -58.83
C GLU A 9 -29.72 -30.16 -57.74
N GLN A 10 -31.04 -30.35 -57.57
CA GLN A 10 -32.39 -30.05 -58.15
C GLN A 10 -33.43 -30.36 -57.01
N ALA A 11 -34.77 -30.28 -57.06
CA ALA A 11 -35.84 -29.75 -57.93
C ALA A 11 -37.15 -29.66 -57.09
N THR A 12 -38.04 -28.69 -57.33
CA THR A 12 -39.47 -28.86 -57.74
C THR A 12 -40.25 -27.52 -57.77
N GLU A 13 -41.21 -27.45 -58.68
CA GLU A 13 -42.05 -26.28 -59.10
C GLU A 13 -43.56 -26.68 -59.04
N PRO A 14 -44.58 -25.86 -59.44
CA PRO A 14 -44.58 -24.54 -60.09
C PRO A 14 -45.52 -23.45 -59.46
N ALA A 15 -45.61 -22.31 -60.16
CA ALA A 15 -46.49 -21.13 -59.91
C ALA A 15 -47.77 -21.19 -60.82
N PRO A 16 -48.57 -20.12 -61.16
CA PRO A 16 -48.43 -18.67 -60.88
C PRO A 16 -49.71 -17.83 -60.54
N GLU A 17 -49.46 -16.56 -60.19
CA GLU A 17 -50.15 -15.29 -60.53
C GLU A 17 -51.65 -14.97 -60.21
N ASP A 18 -51.79 -13.80 -59.55
CA ASP A 18 -52.61 -12.62 -59.89
C ASP A 18 -53.97 -12.21 -59.23
N ALA A 19 -54.10 -10.87 -59.15
CA ALA A 19 -55.29 -9.99 -59.12
C ALA A 19 -56.23 -9.83 -57.89
N GLN A 20 -56.06 -8.66 -57.22
CA GLN A 20 -57.08 -7.62 -56.89
C GLN A 20 -58.24 -7.81 -55.87
N GLU A 21 -58.56 -6.67 -55.24
CA GLU A 21 -59.66 -6.34 -54.29
C GLU A 21 -61.03 -6.07 -54.97
N PRO A 22 -62.12 -5.65 -54.28
CA PRO A 22 -62.67 -5.98 -52.94
C PRO A 22 -64.19 -6.31 -52.93
N ALA A 23 -64.78 -6.74 -51.79
CA ALA A 23 -66.25 -6.73 -51.60
C ALA A 23 -66.77 -6.62 -50.13
N THR A 24 -67.62 -5.60 -49.93
CA THR A 24 -68.65 -5.28 -48.90
C THR A 24 -69.14 -6.29 -47.83
N GLU A 25 -69.17 -5.80 -46.59
CA GLU A 25 -70.31 -5.65 -45.63
C GLU A 25 -71.62 -6.49 -45.68
N ALA A 26 -72.23 -6.67 -44.49
CA ALA A 26 -73.69 -6.80 -44.31
C ALA A 26 -74.18 -6.31 -42.92
N ALA A 27 -75.11 -5.33 -42.92
CA ALA A 27 -76.13 -4.88 -41.91
C ALA A 27 -75.79 -4.86 -40.37
N ALA A 28 -76.05 -3.81 -39.57
CA ALA A 28 -77.22 -2.88 -39.44
C ALA A 28 -78.49 -3.57 -38.87
N GLU A 29 -79.34 -3.01 -38.00
CA GLU A 29 -79.70 -1.63 -37.56
C GLU A 29 -80.36 -1.71 -36.13
N PRO A 30 -80.94 -0.66 -35.47
CA PRO A 30 -80.86 0.80 -35.62
C PRO A 30 -80.51 1.54 -34.30
N ALA A 31 -80.73 2.87 -34.23
CA ALA A 31 -80.29 3.77 -33.15
C ALA A 31 -81.41 4.31 -32.21
N THR A 32 -81.03 4.89 -31.06
CA THR A 32 -81.63 6.12 -30.47
C THR A 32 -80.81 6.67 -29.29
N GLU A 33 -81.05 7.92 -28.88
CA GLU A 33 -80.24 8.68 -27.91
C GLU A 33 -80.76 8.71 -26.46
N ALA A 34 -79.84 9.06 -25.53
CA ALA A 34 -80.04 9.82 -24.29
C ALA A 34 -80.97 9.32 -23.16
N ALA A 35 -80.37 8.85 -22.07
CA ALA A 35 -80.85 9.01 -20.69
C ALA A 35 -79.67 8.87 -19.68
N ALA A 36 -79.89 9.23 -18.40
CA ALA A 36 -78.87 9.28 -17.35
C ALA A 36 -78.66 7.95 -16.57
N GLU A 37 -77.66 7.94 -15.68
CA GLU A 37 -77.19 6.77 -14.90
C GLU A 37 -78.28 6.07 -14.05
N PRO A 38 -78.09 4.78 -13.72
CA PRO A 38 -77.50 4.50 -12.39
C PRO A 38 -76.47 3.35 -12.33
N ALA A 39 -75.44 3.56 -11.48
CA ALA A 39 -74.57 2.61 -10.76
C ALA A 39 -74.32 1.17 -11.31
N PRO A 40 -73.06 0.81 -11.70
CA PRO A 40 -72.69 -0.56 -12.06
C PRO A 40 -72.37 -1.46 -10.84
N ALA A 41 -72.67 -2.75 -10.99
CA ALA A 41 -72.36 -3.82 -10.03
C ALA A 41 -70.84 -4.13 -9.93
N PRO A 42 -70.36 -4.77 -8.83
CA PRO A 42 -68.93 -5.05 -8.63
C PRO A 42 -68.37 -6.04 -9.66
N LYS A 43 -67.14 -5.77 -10.13
CA LYS A 43 -66.41 -6.63 -11.07
C LYS A 43 -65.81 -7.87 -10.37
N PRO A 44 -65.71 -9.02 -11.06
CA PRO A 44 -65.01 -10.20 -10.53
C PRO A 44 -63.51 -9.96 -10.37
N VAL A 45 -62.90 -10.70 -9.45
CA VAL A 45 -61.48 -10.63 -9.11
C VAL A 45 -60.63 -11.36 -10.17
N PRO A 46 -59.51 -10.80 -10.64
CA PRO A 46 -58.59 -11.52 -11.54
C PRO A 46 -57.88 -12.67 -10.81
N GLU A 47 -57.68 -13.80 -11.49
CA GLU A 47 -56.88 -14.90 -10.95
C GLU A 47 -55.41 -14.46 -10.69
N PRO A 48 -54.76 -14.99 -9.64
CA PRO A 48 -53.36 -14.70 -9.39
C PRO A 48 -52.49 -15.31 -10.49
N GLY A 49 -51.68 -14.47 -11.15
CA GLY A 49 -50.66 -14.93 -12.08
C GLY A 49 -49.64 -15.87 -11.41
N PRO A 50 -48.85 -16.62 -12.19
CA PRO A 50 -47.87 -17.56 -11.65
C PRO A 50 -46.91 -16.86 -10.68
N PRO A 51 -46.45 -17.55 -9.62
CA PRO A 51 -45.56 -16.96 -8.64
C PRO A 51 -44.28 -16.44 -9.33
N PRO A 52 -43.74 -15.29 -8.90
CA PRO A 52 -42.47 -14.82 -9.43
C PRO A 52 -41.40 -15.87 -9.18
N GLY A 53 -40.67 -16.25 -10.23
CA GLY A 53 -39.52 -17.15 -10.10
C GLY A 53 -38.51 -16.58 -9.11
N GLU A 54 -37.79 -17.48 -8.42
CA GLU A 54 -36.83 -17.11 -7.39
C GLU A 54 -35.87 -16.03 -7.92
N PRO A 55 -35.76 -14.87 -7.24
CA PRO A 55 -34.91 -13.79 -7.73
C PRO A 55 -33.45 -14.22 -7.68
N ASP A 56 -32.72 -14.00 -8.79
CA ASP A 56 -31.28 -14.26 -8.86
C ASP A 56 -30.55 -13.46 -7.77
N GLU A 57 -30.12 -14.17 -6.72
CA GLU A 57 -29.42 -13.62 -5.55
C GLU A 57 -28.13 -12.85 -5.94
N THR A 58 -27.55 -13.17 -7.10
CA THR A 58 -26.31 -12.56 -7.59
C THR A 58 -26.53 -11.24 -8.34
N ALA A 59 -27.76 -10.99 -8.81
CA ALA A 59 -28.12 -9.77 -9.52
C ALA A 59 -28.00 -8.52 -8.62
N ALA A 60 -27.73 -7.36 -9.24
CA ALA A 60 -27.80 -6.07 -8.55
C ALA A 60 -29.25 -5.55 -8.54
N PRO A 61 -29.79 -5.09 -7.40
CA PRO A 61 -31.18 -4.64 -7.33
C PRO A 61 -31.42 -3.38 -8.19
N PRO A 62 -32.63 -3.20 -8.75
CA PRO A 62 -32.94 -2.09 -9.65
C PRO A 62 -32.80 -0.74 -8.94
N GLY A 63 -31.87 0.09 -9.39
CA GLY A 63 -31.64 1.43 -8.84
C GLY A 63 -32.75 2.42 -9.17
N ASN A 64 -32.88 3.45 -8.32
CA ASN A 64 -33.93 4.47 -8.40
C ASN A 64 -33.99 5.20 -9.76
N LYS A 65 -35.05 6.00 -9.98
CA LYS A 65 -35.26 6.78 -11.21
C LYS A 65 -34.10 7.77 -11.46
N PRO A 66 -33.43 7.71 -12.62
CA PRO A 66 -32.38 8.66 -13.01
C PRO A 66 -32.83 10.13 -13.07
N ASN A 67 -31.97 11.08 -12.65
CA ASN A 67 -32.20 12.52 -12.81
C ASN A 67 -31.31 13.13 -13.90
N TRP A 68 -31.28 12.51 -15.09
CA TRP A 68 -30.36 12.79 -16.20
C TRP A 68 -30.00 14.28 -16.40
N VAL A 69 -30.99 15.14 -16.65
CA VAL A 69 -30.76 16.57 -16.99
C VAL A 69 -30.09 17.33 -15.83
N ARG A 70 -30.63 17.21 -14.62
CA ARG A 70 -30.11 17.95 -13.44
C ARG A 70 -28.70 17.48 -13.07
N GLY A 71 -28.50 16.17 -13.02
CA GLY A 71 -27.22 15.58 -12.68
C GLY A 71 -26.15 15.91 -13.73
N ALA A 72 -26.49 15.87 -15.03
CA ALA A 72 -25.55 16.20 -16.11
C ALA A 72 -25.10 17.67 -16.07
N ILE A 73 -26.02 18.61 -15.82
CA ILE A 73 -25.68 20.03 -15.64
C ILE A 73 -24.68 20.21 -14.50
N ILE A 74 -24.93 19.58 -13.34
CA ILE A 74 -24.01 19.67 -12.19
C ILE A 74 -22.67 18.97 -12.48
N ALA A 75 -22.69 17.84 -13.19
CA ALA A 75 -21.49 17.11 -13.59
C ALA A 75 -20.58 17.96 -14.49
N VAL A 76 -21.16 18.63 -15.50
CA VAL A 76 -20.44 19.54 -16.39
C VAL A 76 -19.90 20.76 -15.64
N ILE A 77 -20.70 21.38 -14.76
CA ILE A 77 -20.24 22.51 -13.94
C ILE A 77 -19.04 22.13 -13.05
N GLY A 78 -19.09 20.95 -12.41
CA GLY A 78 -17.98 20.44 -11.61
C GLY A 78 -16.72 20.14 -12.45
N ALA A 79 -16.88 19.59 -13.65
CA ALA A 79 -15.78 19.26 -14.55
C ALA A 79 -15.15 20.47 -15.27
N ALA A 80 -15.90 21.54 -15.52
CA ALA A 80 -15.46 22.67 -16.35
C ALA A 80 -14.24 23.42 -15.80
N GLY A 81 -14.19 23.68 -14.48
CA GLY A 81 -13.04 24.31 -13.83
C GLY A 81 -11.75 23.48 -13.93
N PRO A 82 -11.74 22.21 -13.48
CA PRO A 82 -10.63 21.28 -13.65
C PRO A 82 -10.18 21.16 -15.11
N PHE A 83 -11.13 21.05 -16.05
CA PHE A 83 -10.86 20.97 -17.49
C PHE A 83 -10.16 22.23 -18.03
N ALA A 84 -10.67 23.43 -17.72
CA ALA A 84 -10.06 24.68 -18.15
C ALA A 84 -8.64 24.88 -17.58
N LEU A 85 -8.37 24.36 -16.38
CA LEU A 85 -7.03 24.34 -15.77
C LEU A 85 -6.10 23.34 -16.48
N MET A 86 -6.57 22.12 -16.77
CA MET A 86 -5.82 21.08 -17.48
C MET A 86 -5.59 21.38 -18.97
N ALA A 87 -6.36 22.31 -19.56
CA ALA A 87 -6.15 22.84 -20.90
C ALA A 87 -5.20 24.05 -20.93
N SER A 88 -4.97 24.72 -19.80
CA SER A 88 -4.31 26.02 -19.80
C SER A 88 -2.81 25.92 -20.10
N THR A 89 -2.33 26.77 -21.01
CA THR A 89 -0.88 26.99 -21.18
C THR A 89 -0.18 27.59 -19.95
N LYS A 90 -0.95 28.07 -18.96
CA LYS A 90 -0.43 28.60 -17.70
C LYS A 90 -0.63 27.61 -16.55
N ARG A 91 0.43 27.38 -15.77
CA ARG A 91 0.41 26.52 -14.58
C ARG A 91 0.08 27.36 -13.34
N TRP A 92 -0.93 26.93 -12.58
CA TRP A 92 -1.48 27.67 -11.44
C TRP A 92 -1.27 26.93 -10.13
N SER A 93 -0.77 27.61 -9.09
CA SER A 93 -0.45 27.02 -7.77
C SER A 93 -1.67 26.64 -6.91
N PHE A 94 -2.88 26.79 -7.45
CA PHE A 94 -4.16 26.39 -6.86
C PHE A 94 -4.91 25.33 -7.70
N SER A 95 -4.30 24.83 -8.78
CA SER A 95 -4.98 23.93 -9.72
C SER A 95 -5.47 22.64 -9.07
N VAL A 96 -4.65 22.00 -8.23
CA VAL A 96 -5.01 20.74 -7.54
C VAL A 96 -6.19 20.92 -6.57
N PRO A 97 -6.21 21.90 -5.64
CA PRO A 97 -7.41 22.18 -4.82
C PRO A 97 -8.69 22.41 -5.63
N VAL A 98 -8.63 23.17 -6.72
CA VAL A 98 -9.79 23.40 -7.59
C VAL A 98 -10.20 22.11 -8.33
N ALA A 99 -9.23 21.29 -8.75
CA ALA A 99 -9.49 19.99 -9.38
C ALA A 99 -10.23 19.02 -8.43
N VAL A 100 -9.84 18.98 -7.15
CA VAL A 100 -10.50 18.15 -6.12
C VAL A 100 -11.93 18.63 -5.85
N ILE A 101 -12.14 19.94 -5.66
CA ILE A 101 -13.47 20.50 -5.41
C ILE A 101 -14.39 20.31 -6.63
N GLY A 102 -13.90 20.58 -7.83
CA GLY A 102 -14.63 20.34 -9.08
C GLY A 102 -14.96 18.86 -9.28
N GLY A 103 -14.02 17.96 -8.99
CA GLY A 103 -14.24 16.51 -9.04
C GLY A 103 -15.30 16.01 -8.06
N LEU A 104 -15.37 16.57 -6.85
CA LEU A 104 -16.43 16.27 -5.87
C LEU A 104 -17.82 16.76 -6.34
N ILE A 105 -17.89 17.96 -6.93
CA ILE A 105 -19.13 18.49 -7.53
C ILE A 105 -19.54 17.63 -8.73
N ALA A 106 -18.58 17.22 -9.56
CA ALA A 106 -18.82 16.38 -10.73
C ALA A 106 -19.33 14.98 -10.33
N PHE A 107 -18.74 14.36 -9.30
CA PHE A 107 -19.24 13.13 -8.70
C PHE A 107 -20.67 13.29 -8.18
N PHE A 108 -20.99 14.38 -7.48
CA PHE A 108 -22.36 14.64 -7.01
C PHE A 108 -23.34 14.72 -8.20
N GLY A 109 -22.97 15.37 -9.30
CA GLY A 109 -23.75 15.39 -10.53
C GLY A 109 -23.99 13.99 -11.10
N ILE A 110 -22.93 13.19 -11.25
CA ILE A 110 -22.99 11.81 -11.76
C ILE A 110 -23.85 10.90 -10.86
N ALA A 111 -23.70 11.00 -9.54
CA ALA A 111 -24.52 10.27 -8.56
C ALA A 111 -26.01 10.64 -8.68
N ASP A 112 -26.32 11.93 -8.89
CA ASP A 112 -27.69 12.39 -9.13
C ASP A 112 -28.24 11.90 -10.49
N MET A 113 -27.44 11.89 -11.57
CA MET A 113 -27.83 11.28 -12.86
C MET A 113 -28.30 9.85 -12.65
N LEU A 114 -27.55 9.06 -11.88
CA LEU A 114 -27.84 7.64 -11.60
C LEU A 114 -29.01 7.41 -10.63
N GLY A 115 -29.51 8.47 -9.99
CA GLY A 115 -30.58 8.43 -9.01
C GLY A 115 -30.16 7.90 -7.62
N THR A 116 -28.86 7.88 -7.28
CA THR A 116 -28.38 7.16 -6.08
C THR A 116 -28.80 7.81 -4.77
N PHE A 117 -29.07 9.13 -4.78
CA PHE A 117 -29.67 9.85 -3.65
C PHE A 117 -31.18 9.61 -3.48
N GLY A 118 -31.81 8.82 -4.36
CA GLY A 118 -33.26 8.64 -4.46
C GLY A 118 -33.86 7.53 -3.60
N ASP A 119 -33.08 6.84 -2.77
CA ASP A 119 -33.54 5.71 -1.95
C ASP A 119 -34.80 6.08 -1.15
N PRO A 120 -35.86 5.23 -1.09
CA PRO A 120 -37.15 5.62 -0.52
C PRO A 120 -37.07 5.84 0.99
N GLU A 121 -38.01 6.61 1.56
CA GLU A 121 -37.95 7.01 2.97
C GLU A 121 -37.92 5.81 3.95
N LYS A 122 -38.55 4.69 3.59
CA LYS A 122 -38.49 3.41 4.32
C LYS A 122 -37.09 2.78 4.43
N LYS A 123 -36.10 3.21 3.64
CA LYS A 123 -34.70 2.76 3.75
C LYS A 123 -33.81 3.69 4.60
N VAL A 124 -34.30 4.88 4.99
CA VAL A 124 -33.52 5.86 5.78
C VAL A 124 -33.25 5.30 7.17
N SER A 125 -32.00 4.92 7.42
CA SER A 125 -31.56 4.28 8.67
C SER A 125 -31.09 5.30 9.72
N VAL A 126 -30.57 6.44 9.28
CA VAL A 126 -30.00 7.49 10.15
C VAL A 126 -30.37 8.88 9.64
N ARG A 127 -30.74 9.77 10.56
CA ARG A 127 -30.90 11.22 10.33
C ARG A 127 -29.91 11.97 11.22
N PRO A 128 -28.74 12.39 10.70
CA PRO A 128 -27.74 13.09 11.49
C PRO A 128 -28.27 14.40 12.09
N ASP A 129 -27.95 14.63 13.36
CA ASP A 129 -28.30 15.87 14.06
C ASP A 129 -27.52 17.05 13.45
N GLY A 130 -28.23 17.94 12.76
CA GLY A 130 -27.65 19.10 12.09
C GLY A 130 -26.94 20.08 13.02
N ALA A 131 -27.32 20.16 14.30
CA ALA A 131 -26.65 21.01 15.28
C ALA A 131 -25.30 20.44 15.72
N LYS A 132 -25.17 19.10 15.75
CA LYS A 132 -23.89 18.41 16.04
C LYS A 132 -23.02 18.24 14.79
N LEU A 133 -23.63 18.03 13.62
CA LEU A 133 -22.91 17.78 12.37
C LEU A 133 -22.22 19.02 11.81
N ARG A 134 -22.90 20.18 11.79
CA ARG A 134 -22.33 21.43 11.26
C ARG A 134 -20.99 21.82 11.89
N PRO A 135 -20.82 21.89 13.23
CA PRO A 135 -19.54 22.22 13.84
C PRO A 135 -18.48 21.13 13.60
N ALA A 136 -18.86 19.85 13.59
CA ALA A 136 -17.90 18.75 13.35
C ALA A 136 -17.38 18.73 11.90
N VAL A 137 -18.22 19.07 10.92
CA VAL A 137 -17.80 19.24 9.51
C VAL A 137 -16.96 20.50 9.33
N LEU A 138 -17.29 21.60 10.01
CA LEU A 138 -16.48 22.82 10.00
C LEU A 138 -15.10 22.58 10.62
N GLU A 139 -15.02 21.82 11.72
CA GLU A 139 -13.75 21.38 12.32
C GLU A 139 -12.94 20.51 11.34
N LEU A 140 -13.58 19.58 10.64
CA LEU A 140 -12.90 18.76 9.63
C LEU A 140 -12.34 19.60 8.48
N VAL A 141 -13.11 20.54 7.93
CA VAL A 141 -12.66 21.42 6.84
C VAL A 141 -11.52 22.35 7.31
N THR A 142 -11.62 22.93 8.50
CA THR A 142 -10.58 23.83 9.05
C THR A 142 -9.31 23.09 9.43
N SER A 143 -9.39 21.88 9.98
CA SER A 143 -8.23 21.05 10.29
C SER A 143 -7.51 20.50 9.05
N VAL A 144 -8.25 20.10 8.00
CA VAL A 144 -7.68 19.77 6.68
C VAL A 144 -6.92 20.97 6.11
N ALA A 145 -7.52 22.16 6.14
CA ALA A 145 -6.89 23.38 5.65
C ALA A 145 -5.62 23.76 6.45
N ALA A 146 -5.69 23.69 7.79
CA ALA A 146 -4.56 23.97 8.67
C ALA A 146 -3.39 22.98 8.45
N TRP A 147 -3.69 21.69 8.27
CA TRP A 147 -2.68 20.68 7.95
C TRP A 147 -2.02 20.94 6.59
N PHE A 148 -2.81 21.23 5.55
CA PHE A 148 -2.29 21.58 4.23
C PHE A 148 -1.40 22.84 4.24
N VAL A 149 -1.78 23.86 5.02
CA VAL A 149 -0.95 25.06 5.26
C VAL A 149 0.34 24.72 6.00
N SER A 150 0.30 23.85 7.02
CA SER A 150 1.50 23.43 7.75
C SER A 150 2.52 22.72 6.85
N LEU A 151 2.05 21.84 5.95
CA LEU A 151 2.88 21.17 4.95
C LEU A 151 3.48 22.16 3.96
N ARG A 152 2.71 23.13 3.46
CA ARG A 152 3.23 24.21 2.60
C ARG A 152 4.33 25.03 3.29
N LEU A 153 4.16 25.36 4.57
CA LEU A 153 5.16 26.12 5.34
C LEU A 153 6.45 25.32 5.58
N ALA A 154 6.32 24.00 5.85
CA ALA A 154 7.46 23.09 5.98
C ALA A 154 8.21 22.91 4.65
N VAL A 155 7.51 22.58 3.56
CA VAL A 155 8.08 22.44 2.20
C VAL A 155 8.82 23.71 1.77
N ALA A 156 8.22 24.88 2.00
CA ALA A 156 8.82 26.18 1.68
C ALA A 156 9.98 26.59 2.62
N GLY A 157 10.24 25.83 3.68
CA GLY A 157 11.31 26.08 4.65
C GLY A 157 11.14 27.34 5.49
N GLY A 158 9.91 27.85 5.61
CA GLY A 158 9.61 29.17 6.18
C GLY A 158 9.36 29.21 7.68
N LEU A 159 9.48 28.08 8.38
CA LEU A 159 9.25 27.97 9.83
C LEU A 159 10.54 28.28 10.62
N PRO A 160 10.46 28.96 11.78
CA PRO A 160 11.59 29.06 12.71
C PRO A 160 11.93 27.67 13.25
N LEU A 161 13.21 27.38 13.53
CA LEU A 161 13.68 26.02 13.89
C LEU A 161 13.10 24.94 12.95
N PRO A 162 13.32 25.05 11.62
CA PRO A 162 12.43 24.50 10.59
C PRO A 162 12.16 22.99 10.71
N ILE A 163 13.13 22.19 11.17
CA ILE A 163 12.94 20.75 11.41
C ILE A 163 11.97 20.50 12.58
N LEU A 164 12.23 21.09 13.75
CA LEU A 164 11.41 20.88 14.95
C LEU A 164 10.01 21.46 14.79
N SER A 165 9.88 22.66 14.23
CA SER A 165 8.58 23.29 14.04
C SER A 165 7.74 22.63 12.95
N ALA A 166 8.35 22.11 11.88
CA ALA A 166 7.63 21.27 10.92
C ALA A 166 7.13 19.99 11.60
N ALA A 167 8.01 19.30 12.34
CA ALA A 167 7.69 18.06 13.03
C ALA A 167 6.50 18.20 13.99
N VAL A 168 6.48 19.27 14.80
CA VAL A 168 5.39 19.55 15.73
C VAL A 168 4.13 20.02 15.00
N LEU A 169 4.23 20.98 14.08
CA LEU A 169 3.06 21.61 13.46
C LEU A 169 2.33 20.67 12.48
N VAL A 170 3.07 19.96 11.63
CA VAL A 170 2.50 19.01 10.65
C VAL A 170 1.87 17.82 11.38
N THR A 171 2.53 17.29 12.41
CA THR A 171 1.99 16.17 13.20
C THR A 171 0.78 16.60 14.03
N GLY A 172 0.84 17.75 14.71
CA GLY A 172 -0.25 18.27 15.54
C GLY A 172 -1.51 18.59 14.73
N THR A 173 -1.37 19.22 13.56
CA THR A 173 -2.51 19.52 12.68
C THR A 173 -3.08 18.25 12.02
N PHE A 174 -2.26 17.26 11.67
CA PHE A 174 -2.79 15.95 11.22
C PHE A 174 -3.55 15.21 12.33
N LEU A 175 -3.04 15.21 13.56
CA LEU A 175 -3.73 14.59 14.71
C LEU A 175 -5.06 15.30 15.01
N TRP A 176 -5.11 16.63 14.86
CA TRP A 176 -6.37 17.38 14.91
C TRP A 176 -7.32 16.95 13.79
N MET A 177 -6.84 16.84 12.55
CA MET A 177 -7.63 16.38 11.40
C MET A 177 -8.17 14.95 11.57
N VAL A 178 -7.38 14.04 12.15
CA VAL A 178 -7.83 12.69 12.54
C VAL A 178 -8.94 12.78 13.59
N ALA A 179 -8.75 13.55 14.66
CA ALA A 179 -9.77 13.72 15.70
C ALA A 179 -11.07 14.34 15.16
N ALA A 180 -10.96 15.34 14.28
CA ALA A 180 -12.09 15.96 13.59
C ALA A 180 -12.81 14.99 12.64
N THR A 181 -12.06 14.15 11.91
CA THR A 181 -12.63 13.10 11.03
C THR A 181 -13.47 12.11 11.85
N PHE A 182 -12.95 11.63 12.97
CA PHE A 182 -13.69 10.74 13.86
C PHE A 182 -14.89 11.44 14.52
N ARG A 183 -14.80 12.72 14.91
CA ARG A 183 -15.93 13.50 15.43
C ARG A 183 -17.02 13.73 14.38
N ALA A 184 -16.66 14.08 13.14
CA ALA A 184 -17.60 14.19 12.03
C ALA A 184 -18.29 12.85 11.73
N ALA A 185 -17.54 11.75 11.72
CA ALA A 185 -18.09 10.40 11.52
C ALA A 185 -19.00 9.93 12.68
N GLN A 186 -18.78 10.42 13.91
CA GLN A 186 -19.69 10.23 15.05
C GLN A 186 -20.94 11.10 14.93
N ALA A 187 -20.82 12.38 14.56
CA ALA A 187 -21.96 13.28 14.35
C ALA A 187 -22.85 12.86 13.15
N MET A 188 -22.26 12.24 12.13
CA MET A 188 -22.96 11.55 11.04
C MET A 188 -23.70 10.27 11.48
N GLY A 189 -23.51 9.79 12.71
CA GLY A 189 -24.04 8.51 13.17
C GLY A 189 -23.31 7.26 12.63
N ALA A 190 -22.30 7.44 11.78
CA ALA A 190 -21.62 6.35 11.06
C ALA A 190 -20.62 5.56 11.92
N VAL A 191 -20.09 6.18 12.98
CA VAL A 191 -19.15 5.56 13.93
C VAL A 191 -19.73 5.61 15.37
N THR A 192 -21.06 5.43 15.47
CA THR A 192 -21.82 5.28 16.73
C THR A 192 -21.45 3.99 17.45
N THR A 193 -21.65 2.86 16.79
CA THR A 193 -21.23 1.54 17.26
C THR A 193 -19.75 1.28 16.96
N ASP A 194 -19.14 0.33 17.67
CA ASP A 194 -17.80 -0.21 17.38
C ASP A 194 -17.89 -1.50 16.53
N GLU A 195 -16.76 -2.14 16.23
CA GLU A 195 -16.72 -3.38 15.42
C GLU A 195 -17.47 -4.57 16.05
N THR A 196 -17.91 -4.45 17.31
CA THR A 196 -18.72 -5.44 18.04
C THR A 196 -20.11 -4.89 18.40
N GLY A 197 -20.60 -3.87 17.69
CA GLY A 197 -21.95 -3.32 17.86
C GLY A 197 -22.14 -2.39 19.07
N ALA A 198 -21.17 -2.25 19.97
CA ALA A 198 -21.32 -1.47 21.19
C ALA A 198 -21.01 0.02 20.98
N GLU A 199 -21.76 0.93 21.61
CA GLU A 199 -21.44 2.35 21.58
C GLU A 199 -20.22 2.70 22.44
N ARG A 200 -19.32 3.55 21.92
CA ARG A 200 -18.12 4.00 22.64
C ARG A 200 -17.69 5.44 22.31
N PRO A 201 -17.27 6.24 23.31
CA PRO A 201 -16.65 7.54 23.09
C PRO A 201 -15.31 7.37 22.35
N LEU A 202 -14.85 8.42 21.67
CA LEU A 202 -13.66 8.39 20.80
C LEU A 202 -12.42 7.80 21.47
N LEU A 203 -12.10 8.24 22.69
CA LEU A 203 -10.93 7.79 23.44
C LEU A 203 -10.97 6.31 23.88
N ARG A 204 -12.08 5.59 23.67
CA ARG A 204 -12.21 4.13 23.90
C ARG A 204 -12.23 3.31 22.59
N ARG A 205 -11.81 3.89 21.46
CA ARG A 205 -11.76 3.23 20.14
C ARG A 205 -10.32 2.89 19.75
N HIS A 206 -10.04 1.60 19.63
CA HIS A 206 -8.72 1.09 19.24
C HIS A 206 -8.27 1.60 17.86
N GLY A 207 -9.16 1.62 16.86
CA GLY A 207 -8.84 2.14 15.52
C GLY A 207 -8.44 3.62 15.49
N PHE A 208 -8.96 4.46 16.40
CA PHE A 208 -8.51 5.84 16.55
C PHE A 208 -7.08 5.90 17.10
N TRP A 209 -6.82 5.20 18.21
CA TRP A 209 -5.49 5.15 18.81
C TRP A 209 -4.43 4.50 17.91
N LEU A 210 -4.82 3.56 17.04
CA LEU A 210 -3.92 2.98 16.06
C LEU A 210 -3.49 4.00 14.99
N VAL A 211 -4.42 4.82 14.49
CA VAL A 211 -4.10 5.92 13.56
C VAL A 211 -3.24 6.98 14.26
N VAL A 212 -3.56 7.35 15.50
CA VAL A 212 -2.76 8.29 16.31
C VAL A 212 -1.34 7.77 16.54
N LEU A 213 -1.16 6.49 16.90
CA LEU A 213 0.16 5.89 17.08
C LEU A 213 0.95 5.83 15.77
N THR A 214 0.31 5.40 14.68
CA THR A 214 0.95 5.37 13.34
C THR A 214 1.43 6.77 12.93
N THR A 215 0.62 7.78 13.22
CA THR A 215 0.98 9.19 12.99
C THR A 215 2.17 9.61 13.83
N LEU A 216 2.13 9.39 15.14
CA LEU A 216 3.19 9.80 16.08
C LEU A 216 4.52 9.07 15.82
N LEU A 217 4.49 7.86 15.27
CA LEU A 217 5.69 7.14 14.86
C LEU A 217 6.27 7.69 13.54
N TYR A 218 5.44 7.88 12.51
CA TYR A 218 5.92 8.05 11.12
C TYR A 218 5.93 9.50 10.62
N LEU A 219 5.07 10.37 11.15
CA LEU A 219 4.91 11.72 10.59
C LEU A 219 6.00 12.73 11.04
N PRO A 220 6.54 12.73 12.28
CA PRO A 220 7.36 13.84 12.78
C PRO A 220 8.56 14.26 11.91
N LEU A 221 9.45 13.34 11.52
CA LEU A 221 10.63 13.68 10.72
C LEU A 221 10.57 13.24 9.24
N LEU A 222 9.39 12.83 8.74
CA LEU A 222 9.21 12.24 7.41
C LEU A 222 9.88 13.03 6.26
N GLY A 223 9.76 14.36 6.30
CA GLY A 223 10.38 15.28 5.33
C GLY A 223 11.63 16.01 5.81
N SER A 224 12.31 15.53 6.87
CA SER A 224 13.42 16.26 7.51
C SER A 224 14.83 15.78 7.15
N TYR A 225 14.96 14.73 6.34
CA TYR A 225 16.24 14.11 5.94
C TYR A 225 16.18 13.61 4.49
N SER A 226 17.35 13.45 3.86
CA SER A 226 17.53 13.08 2.45
C SER A 226 16.59 11.98 1.98
N LEU A 227 16.12 12.11 0.73
CA LEU A 227 15.85 10.94 -0.10
C LEU A 227 17.12 10.09 -0.10
N SER A 228 17.05 8.84 0.38
CA SER A 228 18.25 8.09 0.80
C SER A 228 18.52 6.83 -0.02
N ASP A 229 17.50 6.28 -0.67
CA ASP A 229 17.70 5.32 -1.73
C ASP A 229 17.77 6.06 -3.08
N PRO A 230 18.69 5.72 -4.00
CA PRO A 230 18.79 6.39 -5.30
C PRO A 230 17.48 6.40 -6.09
N TRP A 231 16.61 5.39 -5.93
CA TRP A 231 15.33 5.35 -6.63
C TRP A 231 14.28 6.30 -6.03
N GLU A 232 14.37 6.70 -4.76
CA GLU A 232 13.55 7.82 -4.27
C GLU A 232 13.87 9.10 -5.08
N THR A 233 15.15 9.40 -5.28
CA THR A 233 15.55 10.59 -6.05
C THR A 233 15.28 10.46 -7.54
N HIS A 234 15.40 9.25 -8.10
CA HIS A 234 15.01 8.97 -9.48
C HIS A 234 13.51 9.19 -9.67
N TYR A 235 12.66 8.63 -8.81
CA TYR A 235 11.21 8.74 -8.96
C TYR A 235 10.70 10.15 -8.66
N GLY A 236 11.26 10.83 -7.66
CA GLY A 236 11.03 12.25 -7.42
C GLY A 236 11.47 13.11 -8.60
N GLU A 237 12.59 12.79 -9.26
CA GLU A 237 13.07 13.52 -10.43
C GLU A 237 12.20 13.29 -11.68
N VAL A 238 11.72 12.06 -11.90
CA VAL A 238 10.75 11.75 -12.96
C VAL A 238 9.41 12.46 -12.70
N ALA A 239 8.93 12.50 -11.45
CA ALA A 239 7.74 13.25 -11.06
C ALA A 239 7.93 14.78 -11.18
N ARG A 240 9.15 15.28 -11.00
CA ARG A 240 9.52 16.68 -11.22
C ARG A 240 9.56 17.02 -12.72
N GLU A 241 10.21 16.21 -13.55
CA GLU A 241 10.22 16.37 -15.01
C GLU A 241 8.79 16.27 -15.58
N MET A 242 7.94 15.38 -15.07
CA MET A 242 6.51 15.31 -15.42
C MET A 242 5.81 16.68 -15.27
N LEU A 243 6.04 17.39 -14.16
CA LEU A 243 5.51 18.74 -13.91
C LEU A 243 6.19 19.86 -14.72
N VAL A 244 7.48 19.71 -15.07
CA VAL A 244 8.19 20.70 -15.89
C VAL A 244 7.82 20.58 -17.37
N ARG A 245 7.65 19.35 -17.86
CA ARG A 245 7.28 19.00 -19.24
C ARG A 245 5.76 19.13 -19.50
N ASP A 246 4.94 19.07 -18.44
CA ASP A 246 3.46 18.98 -18.48
C ASP A 246 2.94 17.72 -19.18
N ASP A 247 3.63 16.61 -18.94
CA ASP A 247 3.38 15.34 -19.61
C ASP A 247 3.13 14.23 -18.59
N TRP A 248 1.87 14.13 -18.15
CA TRP A 248 1.39 13.15 -17.17
C TRP A 248 1.21 11.74 -17.76
N ILE A 249 1.63 11.51 -19.02
CA ILE A 249 1.68 10.18 -19.64
C ILE A 249 3.14 9.75 -19.78
N SER A 250 3.95 10.47 -20.57
CA SER A 250 5.31 10.04 -20.95
C SER A 250 6.37 10.43 -19.92
N LEU A 251 6.74 9.46 -19.08
CA LEU A 251 7.79 9.61 -18.07
C LEU A 251 9.19 9.77 -18.69
N TRP A 252 9.96 10.72 -18.16
CA TRP A 252 11.29 11.10 -18.65
C TRP A 252 12.31 11.18 -17.52
N TRP A 253 13.51 10.68 -17.76
CA TRP A 253 14.68 10.83 -16.89
C TRP A 253 15.92 11.13 -17.74
N ALA A 254 16.63 12.22 -17.48
CA ALA A 254 17.66 12.73 -18.38
C ALA A 254 18.79 11.73 -18.71
N GLN A 255 19.07 10.79 -17.80
CA GLN A 255 20.21 9.88 -17.89
C GLN A 255 19.95 8.56 -18.64
N ASP A 256 18.69 8.10 -18.74
CA ASP A 256 18.29 6.92 -19.55
C ASP A 256 17.18 7.25 -20.58
N GLY A 257 16.74 8.51 -20.67
CA GLY A 257 15.72 8.98 -21.61
C GLY A 257 14.29 8.62 -21.19
N TRP A 258 13.62 7.80 -22.00
CA TRP A 258 12.23 7.40 -21.74
C TRP A 258 12.15 6.38 -20.60
N PHE A 259 11.46 6.74 -19.52
CA PHE A 259 11.40 5.92 -18.32
C PHE A 259 10.18 4.97 -18.33
N TRP A 260 10.39 3.73 -18.78
CA TRP A 260 9.32 2.73 -18.91
C TRP A 260 9.34 1.61 -17.86
N SER A 261 10.19 1.67 -16.83
CA SER A 261 10.43 0.51 -15.94
C SER A 261 9.44 0.36 -14.77
N LYS A 262 8.51 1.30 -14.57
CA LYS A 262 7.51 1.31 -13.48
C LYS A 262 6.18 1.91 -13.97
N PRO A 263 5.03 1.49 -13.40
CA PRO A 263 3.75 2.12 -13.67
C PRO A 263 3.51 3.38 -12.82
N ILE A 264 2.41 4.08 -13.11
CA ILE A 264 2.34 5.55 -12.96
C ILE A 264 2.07 6.08 -11.55
N LEU A 265 1.57 5.27 -10.60
CA LEU A 265 0.94 5.79 -9.37
C LEU A 265 1.88 6.66 -8.53
N ASP A 266 3.15 6.29 -8.43
CA ASP A 266 4.17 7.00 -7.65
C ASP A 266 4.39 8.41 -8.20
N PHE A 267 4.61 8.52 -9.51
CA PHE A 267 4.89 9.78 -10.20
C PHE A 267 3.68 10.72 -10.19
N TRP A 268 2.47 10.20 -10.40
CA TRP A 268 1.23 10.97 -10.26
C TRP A 268 1.02 11.46 -8.83
N MET A 269 1.22 10.61 -7.83
CA MET A 269 1.02 10.98 -6.43
C MET A 269 2.04 12.03 -5.99
N GLN A 270 3.32 11.83 -6.27
CA GLN A 270 4.39 12.81 -6.00
C GLN A 270 4.15 14.12 -6.77
N GLY A 271 3.80 14.07 -8.06
CA GLY A 271 3.51 15.27 -8.86
C GLY A 271 2.31 16.07 -8.36
N VAL A 272 1.25 15.39 -7.92
CA VAL A 272 0.09 16.02 -7.26
C VAL A 272 0.52 16.75 -5.99
N PHE A 273 1.30 16.11 -5.11
CA PHE A 273 1.76 16.75 -3.87
C PHE A 273 2.83 17.82 -4.09
N PHE A 274 3.74 17.69 -5.06
CA PHE A 274 4.69 18.73 -5.45
C PHE A 274 3.96 19.99 -5.91
N SER A 275 2.97 19.85 -6.80
CA SER A 275 2.13 20.97 -7.27
C SER A 275 1.29 21.55 -6.13
N ALA A 276 0.57 20.71 -5.38
CA ALA A 276 -0.32 21.14 -4.31
C ALA A 276 0.42 21.81 -3.15
N LEU A 277 1.58 21.31 -2.72
CA LEU A 277 2.36 21.85 -1.62
C LEU A 277 3.35 22.95 -2.05
N GLY A 278 3.36 23.33 -3.32
CA GLY A 278 4.15 24.47 -3.81
C GLY A 278 5.66 24.20 -3.86
N VAL A 279 6.07 22.96 -4.11
CA VAL A 279 7.47 22.61 -4.39
C VAL A 279 7.95 23.41 -5.60
N ARG A 280 9.14 24.00 -5.50
CA ARG A 280 9.77 24.77 -6.58
C ARG A 280 10.40 23.82 -7.62
N TYR A 281 9.54 23.08 -8.33
CA TYR A 281 9.93 21.96 -9.22
C TYR A 281 10.70 22.35 -10.50
N MET A 282 10.89 23.64 -10.79
CA MET A 282 11.71 24.09 -11.92
C MET A 282 13.21 23.77 -11.69
N PRO A 283 14.01 23.60 -12.76
CA PRO A 283 15.46 23.39 -12.65
C PRO A 283 16.13 24.42 -11.74
N ASP A 284 17.07 23.98 -10.92
CA ASP A 284 17.81 24.77 -9.93
C ASP A 284 16.98 25.46 -8.81
N GLN A 285 15.64 25.32 -8.80
CA GLN A 285 14.79 26.06 -7.86
C GLN A 285 14.40 25.29 -6.58
N MET A 286 14.54 23.96 -6.56
CA MET A 286 14.15 23.07 -5.46
C MET A 286 14.64 23.54 -4.08
N LEU A 287 15.93 23.83 -3.96
CA LEU A 287 16.56 24.30 -2.71
C LEU A 287 16.86 25.81 -2.70
N ALA A 288 16.49 26.56 -3.74
CA ALA A 288 16.84 27.99 -3.89
C ALA A 288 16.28 28.93 -2.78
N GLY A 289 15.38 28.44 -1.92
CA GLY A 289 15.00 29.15 -0.69
C GLY A 289 16.14 29.35 0.32
N VAL A 290 17.23 28.59 0.21
CA VAL A 290 18.42 28.68 1.06
C VAL A 290 19.08 30.07 1.01
N ALA A 291 19.15 30.68 -0.18
CA ALA A 291 19.66 32.06 -0.35
C ALA A 291 18.77 33.12 0.34
N GLN A 292 17.56 32.75 0.78
CA GLN A 292 16.62 33.57 1.53
C GLN A 292 16.58 33.21 3.03
N GLY A 293 17.59 32.49 3.53
CA GLY A 293 17.70 32.03 4.92
C GLY A 293 16.75 30.87 5.31
N ARG A 294 16.08 30.26 4.33
CA ARG A 294 15.10 29.18 4.55
C ARG A 294 15.75 27.80 4.45
N LEU A 295 15.08 26.77 4.96
CA LEU A 295 15.48 25.37 4.77
C LEU A 295 14.37 24.60 4.05
N PRO A 296 14.33 24.61 2.69
CA PRO A 296 13.32 23.87 1.93
C PRO A 296 13.33 22.36 2.25
N GLN A 297 12.15 21.77 2.28
CA GLN A 297 11.94 20.35 2.61
C GLN A 297 10.98 19.68 1.59
N PRO A 298 11.39 19.52 0.31
CA PRO A 298 10.55 18.89 -0.71
C PRO A 298 10.24 17.40 -0.40
N GLU A 299 10.97 16.78 0.51
CA GLU A 299 10.81 15.37 0.91
C GLU A 299 9.45 15.10 1.57
N TRP A 300 8.87 16.09 2.26
CA TRP A 300 7.48 16.01 2.72
C TRP A 300 6.53 15.73 1.57
N ALA A 301 6.67 16.47 0.47
CA ALA A 301 5.76 16.38 -0.66
C ALA A 301 5.96 15.08 -1.48
N ALA A 302 7.17 14.50 -1.47
CA ALA A 302 7.38 13.16 -2.03
C ALA A 302 6.68 12.09 -1.17
N ARG A 303 7.00 12.06 0.13
CA ARG A 303 6.65 10.94 1.02
C ARG A 303 5.24 10.99 1.60
N ILE A 304 4.56 12.15 1.64
CA ILE A 304 3.29 12.27 2.39
C ILE A 304 2.15 11.41 1.80
N GLY A 305 2.12 11.21 0.49
CA GLY A 305 1.17 10.29 -0.14
C GLY A 305 1.37 8.83 0.28
N VAL A 306 2.64 8.41 0.46
CA VAL A 306 3.02 7.08 0.96
C VAL A 306 2.50 6.89 2.38
N PHE A 307 2.70 7.90 3.24
CA PHE A 307 2.19 7.91 4.61
C PHE A 307 0.66 7.79 4.67
N LEU A 308 -0.07 8.57 3.86
CA LEU A 308 -1.54 8.50 3.81
C LEU A 308 -2.06 7.11 3.42
N LEU A 309 -1.50 6.50 2.37
CA LEU A 309 -1.85 5.14 1.97
C LEU A 309 -1.50 4.12 3.05
N THR A 310 -0.38 4.30 3.76
CA THR A 310 0.03 3.43 4.86
C THR A 310 -0.93 3.50 6.04
N VAL A 311 -1.42 4.69 6.42
CA VAL A 311 -2.45 4.86 7.47
C VAL A 311 -3.76 4.18 7.08
N LEU A 312 -4.21 4.32 5.83
CA LEU A 312 -5.40 3.63 5.32
C LEU A 312 -5.22 2.11 5.34
N ALA A 313 -4.07 1.60 4.91
CA ALA A 313 -3.75 0.17 4.90
C ALA A 313 -3.80 -0.45 6.30
N VAL A 314 -3.15 0.19 7.28
CA VAL A 314 -3.16 -0.24 8.69
C VAL A 314 -4.59 -0.21 9.26
N TYR A 315 -5.38 0.83 8.94
CA TYR A 315 -6.75 0.95 9.43
C TYR A 315 -7.69 -0.10 8.82
N PHE A 316 -7.65 -0.34 7.51
CA PHE A 316 -8.51 -1.33 6.86
C PHE A 316 -8.15 -2.77 7.25
N LEU A 317 -6.86 -3.09 7.42
CA LEU A 317 -6.45 -4.39 7.96
C LEU A 317 -6.89 -4.56 9.44
N TYR A 318 -6.80 -3.51 10.26
CA TYR A 318 -7.42 -3.48 11.59
C TYR A 318 -8.92 -3.78 11.52
N LYS A 319 -9.68 -3.16 10.60
CA LYS A 319 -11.14 -3.35 10.49
C LYS A 319 -11.50 -4.80 10.14
N GLY A 320 -10.83 -5.41 9.17
CA GLY A 320 -11.05 -6.81 8.79
C GLY A 320 -10.76 -7.78 9.94
N VAL A 321 -9.57 -7.68 10.54
CA VAL A 321 -9.17 -8.53 11.67
C VAL A 321 -10.04 -8.25 12.91
N ALA A 322 -10.53 -7.03 13.11
CA ALA A 322 -11.40 -6.70 14.24
C ALA A 322 -12.84 -7.23 14.12
N LYS A 323 -13.42 -7.38 12.91
CA LYS A 323 -14.72 -8.04 12.69
C LYS A 323 -14.63 -9.54 12.98
N ALA A 324 -13.59 -10.21 12.48
CA ALA A 324 -13.41 -11.66 12.64
C ALA A 324 -12.82 -12.10 13.99
N CYS A 325 -11.78 -11.40 14.46
CA CYS A 325 -10.98 -11.81 15.63
C CYS A 325 -11.17 -10.93 16.86
N GLY A 326 -11.98 -9.88 16.76
CA GLY A 326 -12.17 -8.90 17.82
C GLY A 326 -11.09 -7.81 17.85
N ARG A 327 -11.50 -6.66 18.38
CA ARG A 327 -10.76 -5.39 18.28
C ARG A 327 -9.39 -5.38 18.97
N ARG A 328 -9.21 -6.19 20.02
CA ARG A 328 -7.94 -6.32 20.75
C ARG A 328 -6.87 -7.01 19.89
N ALA A 329 -7.22 -8.12 19.24
CA ALA A 329 -6.34 -8.81 18.30
C ALA A 329 -5.95 -7.91 17.12
N GLY A 330 -6.94 -7.27 16.47
CA GLY A 330 -6.70 -6.34 15.37
C GLY A 330 -5.85 -5.13 15.77
N PHE A 331 -6.03 -4.60 16.99
CA PHE A 331 -5.21 -3.51 17.51
C PHE A 331 -3.77 -3.95 17.76
N ILE A 332 -3.56 -5.05 18.50
CA ILE A 332 -2.23 -5.56 18.82
C ILE A 332 -1.47 -5.90 17.52
N GLY A 333 -2.12 -6.58 16.56
CA GLY A 333 -1.55 -6.84 15.24
C GLY A 333 -1.21 -5.57 14.46
N GLY A 334 -2.03 -4.52 14.57
CA GLY A 334 -1.76 -3.21 13.98
C GLY A 334 -0.55 -2.50 14.58
N VAL A 335 -0.37 -2.56 15.91
CA VAL A 335 0.80 -1.99 16.61
C VAL A 335 2.08 -2.80 16.33
N ILE A 336 1.96 -4.13 16.20
CA ILE A 336 3.05 -4.99 15.75
C ILE A 336 3.48 -4.58 14.33
N LEU A 337 2.53 -4.44 13.41
CA LEU A 337 2.80 -4.03 12.03
C LEU A 337 3.51 -2.67 11.97
N THR A 338 3.02 -1.67 12.70
CA THR A 338 3.63 -0.32 12.73
C THR A 338 4.94 -0.22 13.52
N SER A 339 5.45 -1.32 14.05
CA SER A 339 6.76 -1.40 14.71
C SER A 339 7.74 -2.39 14.07
N MET A 340 7.41 -2.99 12.92
CA MET A 340 8.32 -3.82 12.12
C MET A 340 9.16 -2.96 11.16
N PRO A 341 10.50 -3.06 11.12
CA PRO A 341 11.39 -2.30 10.25
C PRO A 341 10.99 -2.33 8.79
N TYR A 342 10.53 -3.46 8.25
CA TYR A 342 10.07 -3.46 6.86
C TYR A 342 8.89 -2.53 6.63
N TRP A 343 7.94 -2.47 7.57
CA TRP A 343 6.76 -1.62 7.43
C TRP A 343 7.08 -0.15 7.75
N PHE A 344 7.91 0.14 8.75
CA PHE A 344 8.25 1.54 9.07
C PHE A 344 9.29 2.15 8.13
N LEU A 345 10.33 1.42 7.73
CA LEU A 345 11.36 1.97 6.81
C LEU A 345 10.75 2.24 5.43
N ILE A 346 10.07 1.25 4.83
CA ILE A 346 9.47 1.39 3.50
C ILE A 346 8.29 2.39 3.49
N ALA A 347 7.64 2.67 4.64
CA ALA A 347 6.64 3.75 4.76
C ALA A 347 7.24 5.16 4.66
N HIS A 348 8.53 5.31 4.95
CA HIS A 348 9.26 6.58 4.82
C HIS A 348 10.01 6.66 3.48
N GLN A 349 9.59 5.88 2.48
CA GLN A 349 10.29 5.74 1.22
C GLN A 349 9.37 6.02 0.04
N SER A 350 9.73 6.97 -0.81
CA SER A 350 8.98 7.30 -2.03
C SER A 350 9.33 6.31 -3.15
N MET A 351 8.82 5.08 -3.04
CA MET A 351 8.97 4.02 -4.04
C MET A 351 7.68 3.20 -4.25
N THR A 352 7.59 2.61 -5.44
CA THR A 352 6.54 1.68 -5.89
C THR A 352 6.22 0.51 -4.95
N ASP A 353 7.13 0.18 -4.03
CA ASP A 353 6.98 -0.96 -3.13
C ASP A 353 5.93 -0.72 -2.05
N MET A 354 5.92 0.44 -1.38
CA MET A 354 4.80 0.74 -0.48
C MET A 354 3.50 0.97 -1.28
N LEU A 355 3.59 1.54 -2.48
CA LEU A 355 2.41 1.79 -3.33
C LEU A 355 1.82 0.51 -3.94
N TYR A 356 2.52 -0.60 -3.82
CA TYR A 356 1.99 -1.95 -4.00
C TYR A 356 1.45 -2.52 -2.69
N VAL A 357 2.27 -2.55 -1.63
CA VAL A 357 1.94 -3.31 -0.43
C VAL A 357 0.91 -2.63 0.47
N ALA A 358 0.85 -1.30 0.57
CA ALA A 358 -0.21 -0.61 1.31
C ALA A 358 -1.60 -0.80 0.65
N PRO A 359 -1.79 -0.57 -0.67
CA PRO A 359 -3.06 -0.90 -1.33
C PRO A 359 -3.41 -2.39 -1.28
N LEU A 360 -2.45 -3.31 -1.50
CA LEU A 360 -2.65 -4.75 -1.28
C LEU A 360 -3.18 -5.03 0.15
N THR A 361 -2.59 -4.40 1.16
CA THR A 361 -2.95 -4.57 2.57
C THR A 361 -4.35 -4.03 2.87
N ALA A 362 -4.71 -2.88 2.30
CA ALA A 362 -6.07 -2.34 2.37
C ALA A 362 -7.08 -3.29 1.70
N ALA A 363 -6.77 -3.80 0.51
CA ALA A 363 -7.60 -4.75 -0.23
C ALA A 363 -7.81 -6.06 0.55
N MET A 364 -6.75 -6.65 1.12
CA MET A 364 -6.86 -7.86 1.92
C MET A 364 -7.61 -7.63 3.25
N GLY A 365 -7.47 -6.46 3.87
CA GLY A 365 -8.27 -6.06 5.03
C GLY A 365 -9.77 -5.90 4.70
N LEU A 366 -10.09 -5.31 3.55
CA LEU A 366 -11.46 -5.15 3.06
C LEU A 366 -12.08 -6.47 2.58
N ALA A 367 -11.32 -7.34 1.92
CA ALA A 367 -11.76 -8.68 1.56
C ALA A 367 -12.05 -9.52 2.82
N LEU A 368 -11.17 -9.46 3.84
CA LEU A 368 -11.40 -10.13 5.11
C LEU A 368 -12.65 -9.59 5.83
N LEU A 369 -12.91 -8.29 5.75
CA LEU A 369 -14.15 -7.66 6.25
C LEU A 369 -15.38 -8.14 5.46
N ALA A 370 -15.28 -8.28 4.14
CA ALA A 370 -16.35 -8.76 3.27
C ALA A 370 -16.73 -10.22 3.56
N PHE A 371 -15.75 -11.13 3.67
CA PHE A 371 -15.99 -12.54 4.00
C PHE A 371 -16.68 -12.74 5.36
N HIS A 372 -16.41 -11.85 6.32
CA HIS A 372 -17.01 -11.87 7.67
C HIS A 372 -18.22 -10.95 7.83
N THR A 373 -18.76 -10.43 6.73
CA THR A 373 -20.01 -9.66 6.70
C THR A 373 -21.09 -10.52 6.05
N ASP A 374 -22.30 -10.47 6.63
CA ASP A 374 -23.46 -11.19 6.10
C ASP A 374 -23.77 -10.69 4.67
N PRO A 375 -24.02 -11.58 3.69
CA PRO A 375 -24.37 -11.19 2.33
C PRO A 375 -25.47 -10.13 2.26
N GLU A 376 -26.47 -10.22 3.13
CA GLU A 376 -27.69 -9.40 3.11
C GLU A 376 -27.64 -8.21 4.09
N GLU A 377 -26.50 -7.95 4.75
CA GLU A 377 -26.29 -6.77 5.60
C GLU A 377 -26.31 -5.49 4.73
N GLU A 378 -27.44 -4.81 4.57
CA GLU A 378 -27.51 -3.54 3.82
C GLU A 378 -26.78 -2.39 4.52
N ALA A 379 -26.11 -1.56 3.73
CA ALA A 379 -25.42 -0.36 4.18
C ALA A 379 -26.41 0.72 4.62
N ARG A 380 -26.28 1.17 5.87
CA ARG A 380 -27.06 2.28 6.46
C ARG A 380 -27.17 3.48 5.49
N VAL A 381 -28.38 3.98 5.33
CA VAL A 381 -28.69 5.17 4.53
C VAL A 381 -28.87 6.38 5.45
N TYR A 382 -28.11 7.44 5.19
CA TYR A 382 -28.03 8.67 5.97
C TYR A 382 -28.76 9.81 5.24
N GLU A 383 -29.86 10.31 5.81
CA GLU A 383 -30.62 11.41 5.25
C GLU A 383 -30.15 12.76 5.82
N LEU A 384 -29.60 13.62 4.96
CA LEU A 384 -29.20 14.99 5.27
C LEU A 384 -30.20 15.99 4.67
N ALA A 385 -30.68 16.92 5.50
CA ALA A 385 -31.51 18.03 5.07
C ALA A 385 -30.65 19.25 4.68
N LEU A 386 -30.69 19.63 3.40
CA LEU A 386 -30.07 20.82 2.83
C LEU A 386 -31.18 21.82 2.44
N GLY A 387 -31.62 22.63 3.41
CA GLY A 387 -32.78 23.50 3.23
C GLY A 387 -34.04 22.68 2.95
N SER A 388 -34.71 22.95 1.82
CA SER A 388 -35.88 22.21 1.35
C SER A 388 -35.56 20.85 0.70
N ARG A 389 -34.28 20.50 0.49
CA ARG A 389 -33.88 19.23 -0.15
C ARG A 389 -33.45 18.20 0.88
N LYS A 390 -33.90 16.95 0.72
CA LYS A 390 -33.36 15.77 1.41
C LYS A 390 -32.36 15.06 0.47
N LEU A 391 -31.19 14.69 0.98
CA LEU A 391 -30.16 13.94 0.25
C LEU A 391 -29.80 12.68 1.03
N ARG A 392 -29.81 11.51 0.39
CA ARG A 392 -29.64 10.21 1.05
C ARG A 392 -28.33 9.56 0.63
N PHE A 393 -27.40 9.43 1.57
CA PHE A 393 -26.03 8.93 1.36
C PHE A 393 -25.86 7.53 1.96
N SER A 394 -24.87 6.77 1.50
CA SER A 394 -24.59 5.40 1.94
C SER A 394 -23.13 5.02 1.62
N LEU A 395 -22.66 3.84 2.03
CA LEU A 395 -21.29 3.37 1.72
C LEU A 395 -21.01 3.38 0.21
N TRP A 396 -22.02 3.12 -0.63
CA TRP A 396 -21.95 3.25 -2.09
C TRP A 396 -21.32 4.57 -2.53
N HIS A 397 -21.73 5.68 -1.91
CA HIS A 397 -21.29 7.03 -2.26
C HIS A 397 -19.83 7.30 -1.88
N LEU A 398 -19.26 6.55 -0.93
CA LEU A 398 -17.83 6.62 -0.60
C LEU A 398 -17.00 5.78 -1.58
N VAL A 399 -17.45 4.57 -1.90
CA VAL A 399 -16.75 3.66 -2.82
C VAL A 399 -16.72 4.22 -4.23
N PHE A 400 -17.88 4.55 -4.79
CA PHE A 400 -17.97 5.09 -6.16
C PHE A 400 -17.56 6.56 -6.26
N GLY A 401 -17.60 7.31 -5.15
CA GLY A 401 -16.94 8.61 -5.04
C GLY A 401 -15.42 8.50 -5.24
N ALA A 402 -14.78 7.51 -4.59
CA ALA A 402 -13.35 7.25 -4.80
C ALA A 402 -13.04 6.79 -6.25
N VAL A 403 -13.89 5.95 -6.86
CA VAL A 403 -13.76 5.56 -8.27
C VAL A 403 -13.80 6.80 -9.18
N VAL A 404 -14.81 7.66 -9.04
CA VAL A 404 -14.93 8.86 -9.89
C VAL A 404 -13.79 9.84 -9.67
N LEU A 405 -13.30 10.02 -8.43
CA LEU A 405 -12.13 10.87 -8.16
C LEU A 405 -10.81 10.31 -8.72
N LEU A 406 -10.70 9.00 -8.95
CA LEU A 406 -9.54 8.38 -9.62
C LEU A 406 -9.65 8.40 -11.14
N VAL A 407 -10.86 8.27 -11.70
CA VAL A 407 -11.08 8.16 -13.16
C VAL A 407 -11.27 9.52 -13.82
N LEU A 408 -12.05 10.43 -13.23
CA LEU A 408 -12.40 11.71 -13.84
C LEU A 408 -11.18 12.60 -14.17
N PRO A 409 -10.16 12.73 -13.30
CA PRO A 409 -8.96 13.51 -13.67
C PRO A 409 -8.22 12.93 -14.88
N GLN A 410 -8.21 11.60 -15.03
CA GLN A 410 -7.62 10.94 -16.20
C GLN A 410 -8.43 11.25 -17.46
N VAL A 411 -9.76 11.11 -17.41
CA VAL A 411 -10.66 11.46 -18.53
C VAL A 411 -10.49 12.91 -18.95
N LEU A 412 -10.50 13.86 -18.01
CA LEU A 412 -10.37 15.29 -18.33
C LEU A 412 -9.00 15.61 -18.94
N TYR A 413 -7.91 15.09 -18.38
CA TYR A 413 -6.57 15.27 -18.97
C TYR A 413 -6.48 14.68 -20.38
N LEU A 414 -7.05 13.50 -20.62
CA LEU A 414 -7.05 12.88 -21.95
C LEU A 414 -7.90 13.63 -22.99
N LEU A 415 -8.89 14.43 -22.57
CA LEU A 415 -9.58 15.38 -23.44
C LEU A 415 -8.72 16.62 -23.73
N THR A 416 -8.08 17.21 -22.70
CA THR A 416 -7.26 18.43 -22.88
C THR A 416 -5.95 18.18 -23.63
N ARG A 417 -5.46 16.94 -23.68
CA ARG A 417 -4.31 16.54 -24.53
C ARG A 417 -4.49 16.82 -26.02
N ASN A 418 -5.72 17.07 -26.50
CA ASN A 418 -6.01 17.49 -27.87
C ASN A 418 -6.60 18.92 -27.95
N LEU A 419 -6.80 19.62 -26.83
CA LEU A 419 -7.46 20.93 -26.78
C LEU A 419 -6.77 21.87 -25.76
N THR A 420 -5.91 22.74 -26.25
CA THR A 420 -5.15 23.71 -25.44
C THR A 420 -5.87 25.06 -25.36
N LEU A 421 -5.97 25.63 -24.16
CA LEU A 421 -6.50 26.96 -23.87
C LEU A 421 -5.38 28.00 -23.82
N HIS A 422 -5.34 28.87 -24.84
CA HIS A 422 -4.43 30.02 -24.89
C HIS A 422 -5.05 31.23 -24.18
N LEU A 423 -4.32 31.80 -23.22
CA LEU A 423 -4.71 33.01 -22.48
C LEU A 423 -3.98 34.28 -22.96
N GLU A 424 -2.98 34.12 -23.82
CA GLU A 424 -2.10 35.17 -24.37
C GLU A 424 -2.02 35.05 -25.90
N GLY A 425 -1.75 36.17 -26.57
CA GLY A 425 -1.93 36.28 -28.03
C GLY A 425 -3.42 36.17 -28.40
N SER A 426 -3.73 35.43 -29.47
CA SER A 426 -5.11 35.10 -29.82
C SER A 426 -5.71 34.14 -28.77
N ARG A 427 -6.54 34.68 -27.88
CA ARG A 427 -7.15 33.91 -26.78
C ARG A 427 -8.19 32.91 -27.27
N GLY A 428 -8.31 31.78 -26.58
CA GLY A 428 -9.32 30.76 -26.83
C GLY A 428 -8.78 29.33 -26.80
N PHE A 429 -9.67 28.36 -26.98
CA PHE A 429 -9.29 26.96 -27.16
C PHE A 429 -8.79 26.74 -28.60
N ARG A 430 -7.74 25.92 -28.75
CA ARG A 430 -7.22 25.45 -30.03
C ARG A 430 -7.16 23.92 -30.02
N TRP A 431 -7.72 23.30 -31.06
CA TRP A 431 -7.58 21.87 -31.30
C TRP A 431 -6.21 21.53 -31.90
N HIS A 432 -5.64 20.40 -31.51
CA HIS A 432 -4.42 19.86 -32.10
C HIS A 432 -4.36 18.33 -31.93
N LEU A 433 -3.55 17.67 -32.75
CA LEU A 433 -3.14 16.29 -32.49
C LEU A 433 -2.19 16.26 -31.28
N ASP A 434 -2.10 15.11 -30.61
CA ASP A 434 -1.25 14.96 -29.43
C ASP A 434 0.24 15.09 -29.80
N GLN A 435 0.95 15.94 -29.06
CA GLN A 435 2.37 16.24 -29.25
C GLN A 435 3.07 16.29 -27.90
N PHE A 436 4.22 15.63 -27.81
CA PHE A 436 5.09 15.62 -26.64
C PHE A 436 6.54 15.82 -27.11
N PHE A 437 7.53 15.80 -26.20
CA PHE A 437 8.94 15.96 -26.58
C PHE A 437 9.87 15.04 -25.80
N SER A 438 10.96 14.55 -26.39
CA SER A 438 12.10 14.01 -25.63
C SER A 438 12.99 15.16 -25.14
N GLY A 439 13.81 14.93 -24.11
CA GLY A 439 14.65 15.94 -23.49
C GLY A 439 14.06 16.57 -22.21
N SER A 440 14.95 17.11 -21.37
CA SER A 440 14.64 17.64 -20.05
C SER A 440 14.15 19.09 -20.14
N GLY A 441 13.00 19.39 -19.53
CA GLY A 441 12.34 20.68 -19.72
C GLY A 441 12.98 21.85 -18.95
N GLY A 442 12.35 23.03 -19.02
CA GLY A 442 12.67 24.16 -18.15
C GLY A 442 14.06 24.80 -18.36
N GLY A 443 14.67 24.65 -19.54
CA GLY A 443 15.99 25.22 -19.84
C GLY A 443 17.18 24.27 -19.60
N ASN A 444 16.93 22.95 -19.55
CA ASN A 444 17.96 21.91 -19.47
C ASN A 444 18.27 21.22 -20.82
N CYS A 445 17.47 21.49 -21.86
CA CYS A 445 17.64 20.94 -23.21
C CYS A 445 19.08 21.05 -23.71
N GLY A 446 19.77 19.91 -23.87
CA GLY A 446 21.13 19.86 -24.43
C GLY A 446 22.27 20.29 -23.49
N LEU A 447 22.04 20.48 -22.18
CA LEU A 447 23.13 20.57 -21.22
C LEU A 447 23.95 19.27 -21.20
N PRO A 448 25.27 19.28 -20.89
CA PRO A 448 26.06 18.05 -20.80
C PRO A 448 25.47 17.04 -19.81
N GLY A 449 24.97 15.90 -20.32
CA GLY A 449 24.22 14.90 -19.53
C GLY A 449 22.69 14.95 -19.68
N ASN A 450 22.15 15.83 -20.54
CA ASN A 450 20.74 15.91 -20.92
C ASN A 450 20.60 15.80 -22.46
N GLU A 451 19.56 15.12 -22.96
CA GLU A 451 19.28 15.15 -24.41
C GLU A 451 18.81 16.56 -24.86
N PRO A 452 19.23 17.06 -26.03
CA PRO A 452 18.56 18.17 -26.72
C PRO A 452 17.07 17.87 -26.91
N CYS A 453 16.21 18.86 -26.61
CA CYS A 453 14.77 18.66 -26.67
C CYS A 453 14.26 18.54 -28.11
N LYS A 454 13.43 17.52 -28.39
CA LYS A 454 12.91 17.20 -29.72
C LYS A 454 11.42 16.86 -29.64
N ASN A 455 10.59 17.54 -30.43
CA ASN A 455 9.16 17.22 -30.52
C ASN A 455 8.95 15.82 -31.11
N GLN A 456 7.91 15.15 -30.62
CA GLN A 456 7.54 13.77 -30.92
C GLN A 456 6.04 13.70 -31.24
N LEU A 457 5.69 12.80 -32.16
CA LEU A 457 4.31 12.40 -32.45
C LEU A 457 4.06 11.00 -31.88
N PRO A 458 2.82 10.66 -31.50
CA PRO A 458 2.49 9.29 -31.10
C PRO A 458 2.73 8.31 -32.24
N VAL A 459 3.24 7.12 -31.90
CA VAL A 459 3.40 6.00 -32.84
C VAL A 459 2.06 5.62 -33.48
N ASN A 460 0.99 5.51 -32.69
CA ASN A 460 -0.37 5.41 -33.21
C ASN A 460 -0.96 6.81 -33.41
N LYS A 461 -0.99 7.27 -34.67
CA LYS A 461 -1.56 8.57 -35.04
C LYS A 461 -3.10 8.58 -35.09
N ALA A 462 -3.74 7.42 -35.27
CA ALA A 462 -5.19 7.31 -35.35
C ALA A 462 -5.83 7.41 -33.95
N PHE A 463 -5.30 6.68 -32.97
CA PHE A 463 -5.81 6.72 -31.59
C PHE A 463 -5.26 7.93 -30.83
N GLN A 464 -5.91 9.08 -31.04
CA GLN A 464 -5.67 10.30 -30.25
C GLN A 464 -6.21 10.13 -28.81
N PRO A 465 -5.59 10.79 -27.80
CA PRO A 465 -5.99 10.73 -26.39
C PRO A 465 -7.49 10.83 -26.09
N TRP A 466 -8.21 11.72 -26.79
CA TRP A 466 -9.66 11.91 -26.59
C TRP A 466 -10.51 10.64 -26.85
N HIS A 467 -10.10 9.75 -27.76
CA HIS A 467 -10.77 8.46 -27.97
C HIS A 467 -10.70 7.59 -26.71
N GLY A 468 -9.53 7.60 -26.04
CA GLY A 468 -9.35 6.94 -24.75
C GLY A 468 -10.21 7.58 -23.66
N ALA A 469 -10.33 8.92 -23.64
CA ALA A 469 -11.22 9.60 -22.70
C ALA A 469 -12.68 9.12 -22.84
N LEU A 470 -13.18 8.95 -24.08
CA LEU A 470 -14.51 8.39 -24.35
C LEU A 470 -14.61 6.92 -23.91
N LEU A 471 -13.63 6.09 -24.29
CA LEU A 471 -13.59 4.67 -23.92
C LEU A 471 -13.65 4.46 -22.40
N TRP A 472 -12.79 5.14 -21.65
CA TRP A 472 -12.72 4.98 -20.19
C TRP A 472 -13.91 5.63 -19.47
N SER A 473 -14.50 6.68 -20.05
CA SER A 473 -15.80 7.21 -19.60
C SER A 473 -16.91 6.17 -19.77
N ALA A 474 -16.95 5.45 -20.89
CA ALA A 474 -17.94 4.40 -21.13
C ALA A 474 -17.76 3.21 -20.17
N VAL A 475 -16.52 2.73 -19.96
CA VAL A 475 -16.25 1.65 -18.98
C VAL A 475 -16.62 2.09 -17.56
N ALA A 476 -16.29 3.32 -17.16
CA ALA A 476 -16.70 3.86 -15.85
C ALA A 476 -18.22 4.04 -15.71
N ALA A 477 -18.90 4.47 -16.78
CA ALA A 477 -20.36 4.55 -16.81
C ALA A 477 -21.01 3.17 -16.67
N VAL A 478 -20.47 2.13 -17.30
CA VAL A 478 -20.92 0.73 -17.12
C VAL A 478 -20.71 0.26 -15.68
N VAL A 479 -19.53 0.48 -15.09
CA VAL A 479 -19.25 0.17 -13.67
C VAL A 479 -20.26 0.81 -12.74
N LEU A 480 -20.51 2.12 -12.92
CA LEU A 480 -21.45 2.89 -12.12
C LEU A 480 -22.91 2.46 -12.34
N TRP A 481 -23.29 2.17 -13.58
CA TRP A 481 -24.65 1.78 -13.95
C TRP A 481 -25.04 0.41 -13.40
N LEU A 482 -24.16 -0.59 -13.55
CA LEU A 482 -24.36 -1.95 -13.02
C LEU A 482 -24.52 -1.95 -11.49
N ASN A 483 -23.81 -1.05 -10.80
CA ASN A 483 -23.79 -1.02 -9.34
C ASN A 483 -24.72 0.03 -8.70
N ARG A 484 -25.42 0.88 -9.45
CA ARG A 484 -26.14 2.07 -8.90
C ARG A 484 -27.17 1.75 -7.80
N GLY A 485 -27.83 0.59 -7.89
CA GLY A 485 -28.79 0.12 -6.90
C GLY A 485 -28.18 -0.60 -5.68
N GLU A 486 -26.91 -1.00 -5.74
CA GLU A 486 -26.34 -1.93 -4.76
C GLU A 486 -26.16 -1.29 -3.37
N ARG A 487 -26.54 -2.02 -2.33
CA ARG A 487 -26.49 -1.59 -0.92
C ARG A 487 -25.88 -2.65 0.02
N ARG A 488 -25.76 -3.93 -0.38
CA ARG A 488 -25.17 -5.00 0.44
C ARG A 488 -23.72 -4.70 0.81
N LEU A 489 -23.41 -4.70 2.11
CA LEU A 489 -22.09 -4.35 2.65
C LEU A 489 -21.00 -5.31 2.16
N SER A 490 -21.30 -6.62 2.10
CA SER A 490 -20.37 -7.63 1.56
C SER A 490 -19.87 -7.26 0.16
N ARG A 491 -20.78 -6.90 -0.78
CA ARG A 491 -20.41 -6.52 -2.15
C ARG A 491 -19.67 -5.19 -2.19
N LEU A 492 -20.13 -4.19 -1.44
CA LEU A 492 -19.49 -2.88 -1.35
C LEU A 492 -18.06 -2.93 -0.76
N TYR A 493 -17.78 -3.87 0.15
CA TYR A 493 -16.43 -4.10 0.67
C TYR A 493 -15.51 -4.79 -0.37
N PHE A 494 -16.01 -5.73 -1.18
CA PHE A 494 -15.24 -6.27 -2.31
C PHE A 494 -14.96 -5.20 -3.38
N LEU A 495 -15.96 -4.40 -3.77
CA LEU A 495 -15.79 -3.28 -4.69
C LEU A 495 -14.73 -2.29 -4.18
N ALA A 496 -14.72 -1.96 -2.89
CA ALA A 496 -13.68 -1.15 -2.27
C ALA A 496 -12.30 -1.83 -2.30
N ALA A 497 -12.22 -3.14 -2.05
CA ALA A 497 -10.98 -3.91 -2.19
C ALA A 497 -10.43 -3.86 -3.63
N TRP A 498 -11.31 -3.92 -4.64
CA TRP A 498 -10.92 -3.88 -6.06
C TRP A 498 -10.41 -2.52 -6.52
N VAL A 499 -10.89 -1.41 -5.94
CA VAL A 499 -10.25 -0.10 -6.10
C VAL A 499 -8.80 -0.13 -5.59
N PHE A 500 -8.56 -0.73 -4.42
CA PHE A 500 -7.19 -0.87 -3.88
C PHE A 500 -6.32 -1.87 -4.66
N VAL A 501 -6.90 -2.92 -5.27
CA VAL A 501 -6.18 -3.81 -6.20
C VAL A 501 -5.80 -3.10 -7.50
N ALA A 502 -6.68 -2.25 -8.04
CA ALA A 502 -6.34 -1.40 -9.19
C ALA A 502 -5.21 -0.41 -8.85
N LEU A 503 -5.22 0.20 -7.66
CA LEU A 503 -4.11 1.03 -7.18
C LEU A 503 -2.81 0.22 -7.01
N ALA A 504 -2.86 -0.98 -6.44
CA ALA A 504 -1.70 -1.88 -6.33
C ALA A 504 -1.10 -2.20 -7.71
N ALA A 505 -1.94 -2.36 -8.74
CA ALA A 505 -1.54 -2.56 -10.12
C ALA A 505 -0.92 -1.30 -10.74
N MET A 506 -1.43 -0.10 -10.45
CA MET A 506 -0.79 1.16 -10.85
C MET A 506 0.52 1.43 -10.09
N GLY A 507 0.70 0.85 -8.90
CA GLY A 507 1.91 0.93 -8.09
C GLY A 507 3.06 0.07 -8.63
N LYS A 508 2.83 -1.23 -8.87
CA LYS A 508 3.90 -2.17 -9.28
C LYS A 508 3.54 -3.15 -10.42
N GLY A 509 2.38 -2.99 -11.06
CA GLY A 509 1.98 -3.78 -12.23
C GLY A 509 1.41 -5.15 -11.89
N ALA A 510 1.75 -6.18 -12.66
CA ALA A 510 1.16 -7.52 -12.53
C ALA A 510 1.15 -8.11 -11.10
N PRO A 511 2.20 -7.96 -10.25
CA PRO A 511 2.15 -8.42 -8.85
C PRO A 511 1.01 -7.80 -8.03
N GLY A 512 0.56 -6.59 -8.40
CA GLY A 512 -0.59 -5.89 -7.85
C GLY A 512 -1.94 -6.56 -8.12
N LEU A 513 -2.06 -7.31 -9.22
CA LEU A 513 -3.26 -8.07 -9.60
C LEU A 513 -3.16 -9.54 -9.21
N VAL A 514 -2.03 -10.17 -9.55
CA VAL A 514 -1.82 -11.63 -9.41
C VAL A 514 -1.85 -12.06 -7.95
N LEU A 515 -1.20 -11.32 -7.05
CA LEU A 515 -1.13 -11.73 -5.65
C LEU A 515 -2.50 -11.69 -4.92
N PRO A 516 -3.32 -10.61 -4.98
CA PRO A 516 -4.68 -10.63 -4.44
C PRO A 516 -5.52 -11.81 -4.93
N ILE A 517 -5.50 -12.08 -6.25
CA ILE A 517 -6.26 -13.17 -6.87
C ILE A 517 -5.75 -14.52 -6.35
N PHE A 518 -4.44 -14.72 -6.25
CA PHE A 518 -3.86 -15.97 -5.76
C PHE A 518 -4.08 -16.20 -4.25
N ILE A 519 -4.07 -15.15 -3.42
CA ILE A 519 -4.42 -15.23 -1.99
C ILE A 519 -5.88 -15.67 -1.83
N ILE A 520 -6.80 -14.97 -2.50
CA ILE A 520 -8.24 -15.22 -2.37
C ILE A 520 -8.64 -16.57 -2.99
N GLY A 521 -8.06 -16.92 -4.15
CA GLY A 521 -8.25 -18.24 -4.76
C GLY A 521 -7.74 -19.38 -3.87
N ALA A 522 -6.55 -19.24 -3.27
CA ALA A 522 -6.01 -20.22 -2.34
C ALA A 522 -6.89 -20.36 -1.07
N TYR A 523 -7.40 -19.25 -0.54
CA TYR A 523 -8.33 -19.24 0.60
C TYR A 523 -9.66 -19.94 0.29
N VAL A 524 -10.30 -19.61 -0.82
CA VAL A 524 -11.57 -20.23 -1.25
C VAL A 524 -11.38 -21.72 -1.54
N ALA A 525 -10.29 -22.11 -2.19
CA ALA A 525 -9.96 -23.52 -2.45
C ALA A 525 -9.67 -24.32 -1.17
N ALA A 526 -8.89 -23.76 -0.23
CA ALA A 526 -8.53 -24.40 1.03
C ALA A 526 -9.74 -24.57 1.97
N THR A 527 -10.60 -23.55 2.07
CA THR A 527 -11.87 -23.61 2.81
C THR A 527 -12.94 -24.45 2.10
N ARG A 528 -12.78 -24.68 0.78
CA ARG A 528 -13.74 -25.30 -0.16
C ARG A 528 -15.06 -24.53 -0.34
N ARG A 529 -15.08 -23.23 -0.03
CA ARG A 529 -16.27 -22.37 -0.15
C ARG A 529 -16.48 -21.86 -1.57
N TRP A 530 -16.61 -22.75 -2.56
CA TRP A 530 -16.66 -22.37 -3.98
C TRP A 530 -17.76 -21.35 -4.34
N ARG A 531 -18.86 -21.28 -3.58
CA ARG A 531 -19.89 -20.24 -3.68
C ARG A 531 -19.35 -18.81 -3.45
N ASP A 532 -18.28 -18.63 -2.69
CA ASP A 532 -17.64 -17.32 -2.52
C ASP A 532 -17.02 -16.79 -3.83
N LEU A 533 -16.80 -17.63 -4.86
CA LEU A 533 -16.29 -17.18 -6.17
C LEU A 533 -17.27 -16.29 -6.94
N THR A 534 -18.59 -16.34 -6.67
CA THR A 534 -19.53 -15.36 -7.21
C THR A 534 -19.51 -14.07 -6.38
N ARG A 535 -19.45 -14.20 -5.05
CA ARG A 535 -19.43 -13.08 -4.08
C ARG A 535 -18.21 -12.16 -4.20
N VAL A 536 -17.09 -12.63 -4.76
CA VAL A 536 -15.88 -11.81 -4.99
C VAL A 536 -16.00 -10.85 -6.20
N GLU A 537 -17.14 -10.74 -6.87
CA GLU A 537 -17.38 -9.68 -7.87
C GLU A 537 -16.33 -9.64 -9.01
N ALA A 538 -15.93 -10.80 -9.53
CA ALA A 538 -14.81 -10.92 -10.47
C ALA A 538 -14.94 -10.04 -11.74
N LEU A 539 -16.17 -9.87 -12.26
CA LEU A 539 -16.44 -8.93 -13.36
C LEU A 539 -16.18 -7.48 -12.95
N SER A 540 -16.65 -7.07 -11.77
CA SER A 540 -16.43 -5.73 -11.23
C SER A 540 -14.94 -5.46 -10.94
N LEU A 541 -14.17 -6.47 -10.52
CA LEU A 541 -12.71 -6.38 -10.42
C LEU A 541 -12.07 -6.06 -11.79
N VAL A 542 -12.43 -6.82 -12.83
CA VAL A 542 -11.91 -6.58 -14.20
C VAL A 542 -12.28 -5.18 -14.69
N LEU A 543 -13.54 -4.76 -14.52
CA LEU A 543 -14.00 -3.45 -14.97
C LEU A 543 -13.41 -2.27 -14.17
N LEU A 544 -13.19 -2.43 -12.85
CA LEU A 544 -12.53 -1.41 -12.02
C LEU A 544 -11.04 -1.27 -12.36
N VAL A 545 -10.33 -2.39 -12.58
CA VAL A 545 -8.95 -2.36 -13.08
C VAL A 545 -8.90 -1.73 -14.48
N ALA A 546 -9.90 -1.98 -15.33
CA ALA A 546 -10.00 -1.39 -16.65
C ALA A 546 -10.19 0.14 -16.61
N CYS A 547 -11.13 0.68 -15.82
CA CYS A 547 -11.34 2.14 -15.79
C CYS A 547 -10.31 2.91 -14.95
N ILE A 548 -9.74 2.31 -13.90
CA ILE A 548 -8.79 2.99 -13.00
C ILE A 548 -7.34 2.90 -13.52
N ALA A 549 -6.88 1.70 -13.93
CA ALA A 549 -5.47 1.44 -14.18
C ALA A 549 -5.10 1.43 -15.68
N LEU A 550 -5.89 0.78 -16.54
CA LEU A 550 -5.57 0.69 -17.98
C LEU A 550 -5.49 2.02 -18.76
N PRO A 551 -6.10 3.17 -18.37
CA PRO A 551 -6.01 4.38 -19.19
C PRO A 551 -4.58 4.84 -19.46
N TRP A 552 -3.70 4.81 -18.45
CA TRP A 552 -2.30 5.17 -18.64
C TRP A 552 -1.54 4.14 -19.48
N TYR A 553 -1.72 2.83 -19.22
CA TYR A 553 -1.03 1.77 -19.97
C TYR A 553 -1.34 1.84 -21.47
N VAL A 554 -2.61 2.05 -21.85
CA VAL A 554 -3.01 2.17 -23.25
C VAL A 554 -2.42 3.45 -23.87
N GLN A 555 -2.49 4.60 -23.20
CA GLN A 555 -1.98 5.85 -23.76
C GLN A 555 -0.45 5.86 -23.88
N MET A 556 0.27 5.20 -22.97
CA MET A 556 1.70 4.94 -23.14
C MET A 556 1.99 4.08 -24.37
N TYR A 557 1.22 3.01 -24.59
CA TYR A 557 1.39 2.16 -25.78
C TYR A 557 1.02 2.89 -27.08
N MET A 558 -0.01 3.74 -27.09
CA MET A 558 -0.36 4.55 -28.26
C MET A 558 0.72 5.57 -28.62
N ARG A 559 1.40 6.15 -27.62
CA ARG A 559 2.51 7.09 -27.83
C ARG A 559 3.81 6.43 -28.22
N HIS A 560 4.25 5.41 -27.47
CA HIS A 560 5.60 4.84 -27.56
C HIS A 560 5.67 3.50 -28.30
N GLY A 561 4.54 2.86 -28.58
CA GLY A 561 4.46 1.59 -29.30
C GLY A 561 5.10 0.42 -28.55
N GLN A 562 5.51 -0.60 -29.31
CA GLN A 562 6.09 -1.84 -28.80
C GLN A 562 7.28 -1.66 -27.83
N PRO A 563 8.22 -0.71 -28.02
CA PRO A 563 9.32 -0.48 -27.07
C PRO A 563 8.89 -0.29 -25.60
N PHE A 564 7.72 0.32 -25.35
CA PHE A 564 7.15 0.45 -24.00
C PHE A 564 6.72 -0.90 -23.42
N THR A 565 5.99 -1.71 -24.19
CA THR A 565 5.53 -3.05 -23.74
C THR A 565 6.68 -4.04 -23.61
N ASP A 566 7.66 -3.98 -24.52
CA ASP A 566 8.88 -4.79 -24.48
C ASP A 566 9.70 -4.48 -23.23
N ARG A 567 9.75 -3.22 -22.81
CA ARG A 567 10.41 -2.85 -21.57
C ARG A 567 9.59 -3.21 -20.33
N LEU A 568 8.34 -2.76 -20.24
CA LEU A 568 7.56 -2.89 -19.00
C LEU A 568 7.03 -4.30 -18.78
N LEU A 569 6.37 -4.90 -19.78
CA LEU A 569 5.70 -6.19 -19.66
C LEU A 569 6.69 -7.34 -19.88
N PHE A 570 7.44 -7.32 -20.98
CA PHE A 570 8.30 -8.46 -21.34
C PHE A 570 9.64 -8.46 -20.60
N HIS A 571 10.35 -7.33 -20.48
CA HIS A 571 11.60 -7.28 -19.72
C HIS A 571 11.37 -7.16 -18.21
N ASP A 572 10.68 -6.11 -17.75
CA ASP A 572 10.63 -5.76 -16.33
C ASP A 572 9.57 -6.52 -15.51
N MET A 573 8.58 -7.18 -16.12
CA MET A 573 7.73 -8.20 -15.46
C MET A 573 8.17 -9.62 -15.81
N TYR A 574 7.94 -10.07 -17.06
CA TYR A 574 8.09 -11.48 -17.43
C TYR A 574 9.52 -11.99 -17.28
N LYS A 575 10.51 -11.35 -17.94
CA LYS A 575 11.91 -11.80 -17.84
C LYS A 575 12.43 -11.69 -16.40
N ARG A 576 12.16 -10.61 -15.64
CA ARG A 576 12.58 -10.56 -14.22
C ARG A 576 11.97 -11.67 -13.35
N ALA A 577 10.73 -12.09 -13.60
CA ALA A 577 10.09 -13.16 -12.83
C ALA A 577 10.70 -14.54 -13.15
N PHE A 578 10.85 -14.86 -14.44
CA PHE A 578 11.18 -16.21 -14.93
C PHE A 578 12.62 -16.40 -15.42
N VAL A 579 13.44 -15.35 -15.44
CA VAL A 579 14.85 -15.34 -15.90
C VAL A 579 15.70 -14.54 -14.90
N HIS A 580 16.98 -14.88 -14.74
CA HIS A 580 17.94 -13.98 -14.08
C HIS A 580 18.26 -12.81 -15.00
N VAL A 581 17.87 -11.58 -14.61
CA VAL A 581 18.06 -10.37 -15.42
C VAL A 581 18.89 -9.31 -14.69
N HIS A 582 18.67 -9.10 -13.40
CA HIS A 582 19.43 -8.16 -12.56
C HIS A 582 19.65 -8.77 -11.17
N ASP A 583 20.91 -8.86 -10.74
CA ASP A 583 21.25 -9.11 -9.35
C ASP A 583 21.94 -7.86 -8.78
N THR A 584 21.36 -7.28 -7.73
CA THR A 584 21.97 -6.16 -6.96
C THR A 584 22.37 -6.55 -5.55
N ASN A 585 22.01 -7.76 -5.12
CA ASN A 585 22.55 -8.36 -3.91
C ASN A 585 23.97 -8.85 -4.28
N ILE A 586 25.02 -8.09 -3.92
CA ILE A 586 26.40 -8.44 -4.29
C ILE A 586 26.97 -9.57 -3.39
N GLY A 587 26.39 -10.75 -3.56
CA GLY A 587 26.74 -12.03 -2.95
C GLY A 587 25.72 -13.11 -3.35
N ASP A 588 26.21 -14.29 -3.71
CA ASP A 588 25.54 -15.26 -4.59
C ASP A 588 24.37 -16.06 -3.96
N ASP A 589 23.81 -15.58 -2.83
CA ASP A 589 22.69 -16.22 -2.15
C ASP A 589 21.35 -15.76 -2.71
N THR A 590 20.96 -16.32 -3.85
CA THR A 590 19.60 -16.21 -4.40
C THR A 590 18.65 -17.27 -3.82
N SER A 591 19.03 -17.98 -2.75
CA SER A 591 18.27 -19.12 -2.23
C SER A 591 17.06 -18.72 -1.38
N PHE A 592 16.34 -19.72 -0.87
CA PHE A 592 15.31 -19.59 0.16
C PHE A 592 15.83 -18.90 1.45
N ARG A 593 17.11 -19.10 1.79
CA ARG A 593 17.73 -18.53 3.01
C ARG A 593 17.77 -17.00 2.98
N TYR A 594 17.92 -16.40 1.81
CA TYR A 594 18.01 -14.94 1.65
C TYR A 594 16.83 -14.21 2.31
N TYR A 595 15.59 -14.61 1.99
CA TYR A 595 14.42 -13.95 2.55
C TYR A 595 14.20 -14.27 4.04
N ILE A 596 14.65 -15.41 4.55
CA ILE A 596 14.65 -15.67 6.00
C ILE A 596 15.54 -14.65 6.73
N TRP A 597 16.72 -14.35 6.20
CA TRP A 597 17.57 -13.29 6.77
C TRP A 597 16.93 -11.92 6.70
N GLN A 598 16.38 -11.55 5.54
CA GLN A 598 15.77 -10.23 5.36
C GLN A 598 14.51 -10.04 6.23
N LEU A 599 13.70 -11.09 6.43
CA LEU A 599 12.61 -11.08 7.42
C LEU A 599 13.14 -11.10 8.86
N GLY A 600 14.31 -11.70 9.11
CA GLY A 600 15.02 -11.69 10.38
C GLY A 600 15.17 -10.28 10.96
N TYR A 601 15.63 -9.34 10.12
CA TYR A 601 15.73 -7.92 10.46
C TYR A 601 14.40 -7.18 10.25
N GLY A 602 13.71 -7.44 9.15
CA GLY A 602 12.49 -6.74 8.74
C GLY A 602 11.29 -6.89 9.69
N LEU A 603 11.24 -7.98 10.45
CA LEU A 603 10.19 -8.27 11.44
C LEU A 603 10.59 -7.91 12.89
N PHE A 604 11.79 -7.39 13.13
CA PHE A 604 12.35 -7.19 14.47
C PHE A 604 11.59 -6.09 15.26
N PRO A 605 11.38 -6.18 16.59
CA PRO A 605 11.77 -7.25 17.52
C PRO A 605 10.76 -8.42 17.57
N TRP A 606 9.81 -8.48 16.65
CA TRP A 606 8.78 -9.52 16.60
C TRP A 606 9.23 -10.81 15.91
N THR A 607 10.41 -10.83 15.26
CA THR A 607 10.98 -11.96 14.50
C THR A 607 10.83 -13.32 15.18
N GLY A 608 11.12 -13.41 16.48
CA GLY A 608 10.97 -14.66 17.22
C GLY A 608 9.50 -15.10 17.38
N LEU A 609 8.60 -14.14 17.62
CA LEU A 609 7.15 -14.41 17.77
C LEU A 609 6.45 -14.59 16.42
N ALA A 610 7.02 -14.08 15.32
CA ALA A 610 6.54 -14.32 13.95
C ALA A 610 6.56 -15.81 13.58
N VAL A 611 7.67 -16.49 13.88
CA VAL A 611 7.77 -17.96 13.72
C VAL A 611 6.73 -18.67 14.57
N ALA A 612 6.47 -18.17 15.79
CA ALA A 612 5.45 -18.73 16.68
C ALA A 612 4.02 -18.52 16.17
N GLY A 613 3.68 -17.35 15.63
CA GLY A 613 2.35 -17.06 15.07
C GLY A 613 2.04 -17.90 13.83
N LEU A 614 3.04 -18.08 12.95
CA LEU A 614 2.95 -18.96 11.79
C LEU A 614 2.80 -20.44 12.21
N GLY A 615 3.64 -20.91 13.14
CA GLY A 615 3.61 -22.28 13.67
C GLY A 615 2.37 -22.60 14.52
N TRP A 616 1.73 -21.59 15.11
CA TRP A 616 0.48 -21.75 15.86
C TRP A 616 -0.68 -22.18 14.95
N TRP A 617 -0.81 -21.55 13.78
CA TRP A 617 -1.95 -21.78 12.88
C TRP A 617 -2.03 -23.23 12.37
N LEU A 618 -0.88 -23.89 12.17
CA LEU A 618 -0.78 -25.31 11.79
C LEU A 618 -1.44 -26.30 12.78
N ARG A 619 -1.92 -25.81 13.94
CA ARG A 619 -2.58 -26.60 14.99
C ARG A 619 -4.11 -26.48 14.98
N ARG A 620 -4.73 -25.76 14.02
CA ARG A 620 -6.18 -25.48 14.02
C ARG A 620 -7.00 -26.79 14.03
N PRO A 621 -7.97 -26.96 14.94
CA PRO A 621 -9.03 -27.95 14.80
C PRO A 621 -9.81 -27.74 13.49
N ASN A 622 -10.41 -28.79 12.95
CA ASN A 622 -11.03 -28.76 11.61
C ASN A 622 -12.42 -28.08 11.56
N ASP A 623 -12.69 -27.21 12.54
CA ASP A 623 -13.93 -26.46 12.69
C ASP A 623 -13.95 -25.29 11.68
N ARG A 624 -15.01 -25.25 10.86
CA ARG A 624 -15.19 -24.31 9.75
C ARG A 624 -15.99 -23.06 10.11
N GLU A 625 -16.58 -23.03 11.31
CA GLU A 625 -17.52 -21.97 11.72
C GLU A 625 -16.88 -20.94 12.66
N ASP A 626 -15.75 -21.27 13.33
CA ASP A 626 -14.96 -20.30 14.10
C ASP A 626 -14.40 -19.15 13.23
N PRO A 627 -14.86 -17.89 13.39
CA PRO A 627 -14.37 -16.75 12.63
C PRO A 627 -12.91 -16.40 12.93
N ARG A 628 -12.42 -16.69 14.15
CA ARG A 628 -11.05 -16.34 14.55
C ARG A 628 -10.02 -17.16 13.77
N GLY A 629 -10.22 -18.47 13.71
CA GLY A 629 -9.37 -19.38 12.96
C GLY A 629 -9.50 -19.22 11.45
N ASP A 630 -10.64 -18.71 10.96
CA ASP A 630 -10.90 -18.51 9.53
C ASP A 630 -10.14 -17.30 8.98
N ALA A 631 -10.20 -16.17 9.68
CA ALA A 631 -9.26 -15.07 9.47
C ALA A 631 -7.80 -15.50 9.67
N GLY A 632 -7.50 -16.37 10.64
CA GLY A 632 -6.19 -16.99 10.79
C GLY A 632 -5.74 -17.77 9.54
N ALA A 633 -6.65 -18.49 8.89
CA ALA A 633 -6.39 -19.21 7.65
C ALA A 633 -6.18 -18.28 6.45
N PHE A 634 -6.99 -17.23 6.33
CA PHE A 634 -6.78 -16.17 5.33
C PHE A 634 -5.39 -15.53 5.45
N LEU A 635 -4.98 -15.16 6.67
CA LEU A 635 -3.67 -14.56 6.94
C LEU A 635 -2.51 -15.54 6.69
N ALA A 636 -2.64 -16.81 7.10
CA ALA A 636 -1.61 -17.82 6.87
C ALA A 636 -1.46 -18.17 5.38
N LEU A 637 -2.57 -18.26 4.64
CA LEU A 637 -2.53 -18.47 3.19
C LEU A 637 -2.02 -17.24 2.45
N TRP A 638 -2.30 -16.01 2.91
CA TRP A 638 -1.63 -14.81 2.41
C TRP A 638 -0.11 -14.90 2.60
N PHE A 639 0.36 -15.22 3.80
CA PHE A 639 1.80 -15.43 4.05
C PHE A 639 2.40 -16.47 3.08
N ILE A 640 1.78 -17.65 2.97
CA ILE A 640 2.28 -18.75 2.13
C ILE A 640 2.29 -18.35 0.65
N SER A 641 1.21 -17.76 0.13
CA SER A 641 1.10 -17.34 -1.27
C SER A 641 2.11 -16.24 -1.62
N ALA A 642 2.26 -15.23 -0.76
CA ALA A 642 3.22 -14.15 -0.98
C ALA A 642 4.68 -14.65 -0.85
N PHE A 643 5.00 -15.38 0.23
CA PHE A 643 6.35 -15.88 0.47
C PHE A 643 6.79 -16.87 -0.61
N GLY A 644 5.90 -17.80 -1.00
CA GLY A 644 6.15 -18.78 -2.06
C GLY A 644 6.41 -18.11 -3.41
N MET A 645 5.54 -17.18 -3.83
CA MET A 645 5.66 -16.48 -5.10
C MET A 645 7.01 -15.76 -5.25
N PHE A 646 7.39 -14.91 -4.28
CA PHE A 646 8.67 -14.19 -4.35
C PHE A 646 9.90 -15.07 -4.07
N THR A 647 9.75 -16.19 -3.38
CA THR A 647 10.83 -17.18 -3.20
C THR A 647 11.17 -17.89 -4.52
N ILE A 648 10.18 -18.10 -5.39
CA ILE A 648 10.34 -18.78 -6.68
C ILE A 648 10.86 -17.82 -7.78
N THR A 649 10.54 -16.53 -7.73
CA THR A 649 11.09 -15.55 -8.71
C THR A 649 12.62 -15.48 -8.66
N LEU A 650 13.25 -15.52 -9.84
CA LEU A 650 14.71 -15.59 -9.96
C LEU A 650 15.42 -14.27 -9.62
N THR A 651 14.89 -13.14 -10.12
CA THR A 651 15.37 -11.80 -9.74
C THR A 651 14.91 -11.45 -8.32
N LYS A 652 15.84 -11.32 -7.36
CA LYS A 652 15.54 -11.06 -5.95
C LYS A 652 16.11 -9.74 -5.44
N PHE A 653 15.30 -8.98 -4.71
CA PHE A 653 15.71 -7.79 -3.96
C PHE A 653 15.18 -7.91 -2.54
N HIS A 654 15.80 -7.26 -1.54
CA HIS A 654 15.42 -7.43 -0.13
C HIS A 654 13.90 -7.25 0.10
N HIS A 655 13.35 -6.10 -0.29
CA HIS A 655 11.95 -5.73 -0.10
C HIS A 655 10.95 -6.51 -0.98
N TYR A 656 11.38 -7.43 -1.86
CA TYR A 656 10.41 -8.23 -2.64
C TYR A 656 9.55 -9.14 -1.75
N VAL A 657 10.06 -9.58 -0.60
CA VAL A 657 9.27 -10.35 0.39
C VAL A 657 8.37 -9.48 1.28
N PHE A 658 8.39 -8.15 1.13
CA PHE A 658 7.61 -7.22 1.95
C PHE A 658 6.10 -7.55 2.07
N PRO A 659 5.40 -8.08 1.03
CA PRO A 659 3.99 -8.48 1.13
C PRO A 659 3.64 -9.54 2.19
N VAL A 660 4.62 -10.22 2.80
CA VAL A 660 4.38 -11.19 3.90
C VAL A 660 4.31 -10.53 5.28
N VAL A 661 4.75 -9.28 5.41
CA VAL A 661 4.87 -8.57 6.69
C VAL A 661 3.49 -8.27 7.33
N PRO A 662 2.48 -7.76 6.59
CA PRO A 662 1.14 -7.54 7.14
C PRO A 662 0.44 -8.79 7.71
N PRO A 663 0.37 -9.96 7.02
CA PRO A 663 -0.26 -11.14 7.59
C PRO A 663 0.54 -11.70 8.77
N THR A 664 1.88 -11.64 8.71
CA THR A 664 2.74 -12.05 9.83
C THR A 664 2.43 -11.23 11.09
N ALA A 665 2.36 -9.91 10.98
CA ALA A 665 2.05 -9.03 12.11
C ALA A 665 0.70 -9.35 12.76
N MET A 666 -0.33 -9.63 11.94
CA MET A 666 -1.66 -10.01 12.43
C MET A 666 -1.68 -11.39 13.08
N LEU A 667 -0.94 -12.38 12.55
CA LEU A 667 -0.80 -13.70 13.18
C LEU A 667 -0.08 -13.62 14.55
N VAL A 668 0.92 -12.75 14.70
CA VAL A 668 1.51 -12.46 16.02
C VAL A 668 0.50 -11.77 16.94
N GLY A 669 -0.27 -10.82 16.42
CA GLY A 669 -1.35 -10.15 17.17
C GLY A 669 -2.40 -11.12 17.71
N LEU A 670 -2.77 -12.14 16.93
CA LEU A 670 -3.69 -13.22 17.33
C LEU A 670 -3.09 -14.13 18.41
N LEU A 671 -1.82 -14.50 18.27
CA LEU A 671 -1.10 -15.28 19.29
C LEU A 671 -1.01 -14.53 20.62
N VAL A 672 -0.70 -13.23 20.58
CA VAL A 672 -0.59 -12.38 21.77
C VAL A 672 -1.97 -12.14 22.40
N ASP A 673 -3.03 -11.88 21.63
CA ASP A 673 -4.40 -11.74 22.19
C ASP A 673 -4.84 -13.02 22.91
N ARG A 674 -4.61 -14.20 22.32
CA ARG A 674 -4.94 -15.50 22.93
C ARG A 674 -4.11 -15.79 24.17
N ALA A 675 -2.81 -15.49 24.15
CA ALA A 675 -1.94 -15.64 25.33
C ALA A 675 -2.37 -14.74 26.51
N LEU A 676 -2.91 -13.56 26.19
CA LEU A 676 -3.48 -12.60 27.13
C LEU A 676 -4.97 -12.86 27.46
N ALA A 677 -5.50 -14.04 27.14
CA ALA A 677 -6.86 -14.48 27.46
C ALA A 677 -6.92 -15.63 28.51
N GLY A 678 -5.81 -15.91 29.20
CA GLY A 678 -5.80 -16.78 30.39
C GLY A 678 -5.40 -18.25 30.16
N ALA A 679 -4.47 -18.53 29.24
CA ALA A 679 -3.92 -19.88 29.07
C ALA A 679 -2.95 -20.26 30.21
N GLU A 680 -3.34 -21.18 31.09
CA GLU A 680 -2.55 -21.59 32.27
C GLU A 680 -1.35 -22.51 31.93
N LEU A 681 -0.56 -22.91 32.93
CA LEU A 681 0.56 -23.85 32.77
C LEU A 681 0.44 -25.03 33.75
N PRO A 682 0.65 -26.29 33.31
CA PRO A 682 0.96 -27.38 34.22
C PRO A 682 2.33 -27.15 34.88
N ARG A 683 2.47 -27.65 36.10
CA ARG A 683 3.64 -27.40 36.97
C ARG A 683 4.62 -28.59 36.94
N GLY A 684 5.88 -28.34 37.31
CA GLY A 684 6.88 -29.40 37.48
C GLY A 684 7.38 -30.04 36.18
N ARG A 685 7.63 -31.36 36.23
CA ARG A 685 8.40 -32.12 35.21
C ARG A 685 7.82 -32.04 33.79
N ALA A 686 6.50 -31.89 33.63
CA ALA A 686 5.85 -31.80 32.33
C ALA A 686 6.35 -30.57 31.52
N LEU A 687 6.41 -29.40 32.15
CA LEU A 687 6.89 -28.17 31.50
C LEU A 687 8.37 -28.27 31.11
N ALA A 688 9.22 -28.81 31.99
CA ALA A 688 10.64 -29.01 31.70
C ALA A 688 10.85 -29.98 30.51
N THR A 689 10.08 -31.07 30.46
CA THR A 689 10.14 -32.04 29.35
C THR A 689 9.68 -31.42 28.03
N TYR A 690 8.67 -30.55 28.07
CA TYR A 690 8.15 -29.86 26.89
C TYR A 690 9.10 -28.78 26.36
N LEU A 691 9.70 -27.99 27.26
CA LEU A 691 10.73 -27.01 26.92
C LEU A 691 11.96 -27.70 26.31
N ALA A 692 12.48 -28.75 26.95
CA ALA A 692 13.60 -29.52 26.42
C ALA A 692 13.26 -30.15 25.05
N GLY A 693 12.07 -30.73 24.90
CA GLY A 693 11.61 -31.33 23.65
C GLY A 693 11.48 -30.33 22.51
N ILE A 694 10.90 -29.14 22.75
CA ILE A 694 10.81 -28.09 21.72
C ILE A 694 12.16 -27.45 21.43
N THR A 695 13.02 -27.21 22.43
CA THR A 695 14.39 -26.74 22.17
C THR A 695 15.14 -27.75 21.30
N ALA A 696 15.07 -29.05 21.61
CA ALA A 696 15.67 -30.10 20.79
C ALA A 696 15.09 -30.15 19.37
N SER A 697 13.76 -30.16 19.21
CA SER A 697 13.12 -30.12 17.88
C SER A 697 13.49 -28.87 17.08
N VAL A 698 13.50 -27.68 17.68
CA VAL A 698 13.86 -26.43 16.99
C VAL A 698 15.33 -26.42 16.60
N THR A 699 16.25 -26.73 17.53
CA THR A 699 17.68 -26.83 17.24
C THR A 699 17.97 -27.84 16.14
N LEU A 700 17.31 -29.00 16.16
CA LEU A 700 17.54 -30.06 15.18
C LEU A 700 16.86 -29.78 13.83
N ALA A 701 15.72 -29.10 13.80
CA ALA A 701 15.10 -28.61 12.56
C ALA A 701 15.93 -27.50 11.91
N VAL A 702 16.47 -26.56 12.70
CA VAL A 702 17.38 -25.50 12.22
C VAL A 702 18.69 -26.10 11.69
N TYR A 703 19.29 -27.04 12.41
CA TYR A 703 20.49 -27.75 11.96
C TYR A 703 20.22 -28.63 10.72
N GLY A 704 19.04 -29.25 10.63
CA GLY A 704 18.59 -29.96 9.42
C GLY A 704 18.43 -29.03 8.22
N ALA A 705 17.79 -27.87 8.41
CA ALA A 705 17.67 -26.83 7.38
C ALA A 705 19.03 -26.37 6.84
N MET A 706 20.03 -26.20 7.72
CA MET A 706 21.42 -25.89 7.35
C MET A 706 22.11 -26.96 6.48
N ARG A 707 21.58 -28.19 6.39
CA ARG A 707 22.15 -29.26 5.55
C ARG A 707 21.50 -29.36 4.17
N PHE A 708 20.41 -28.63 3.91
CA PHE A 708 19.80 -28.54 2.59
C PHE A 708 20.34 -27.36 1.76
N PHE A 709 20.75 -26.27 2.40
CA PHE A 709 21.19 -25.03 1.73
C PHE A 709 22.67 -24.70 2.03
N PRO A 710 23.48 -24.31 1.02
CA PRO A 710 24.92 -24.09 1.20
C PRO A 710 25.25 -22.85 2.07
N GLY A 711 26.00 -23.06 3.16
CA GLY A 711 26.56 -22.00 4.02
C GLY A 711 25.86 -21.82 5.38
N ALA A 712 26.59 -21.28 6.35
CA ALA A 712 26.19 -21.28 7.77
C ALA A 712 25.18 -20.19 8.17
N ILE A 713 24.42 -20.44 9.25
CA ILE A 713 23.57 -19.45 9.94
C ILE A 713 24.40 -18.40 10.73
N SER A 714 25.71 -18.59 10.83
CA SER A 714 26.64 -17.61 11.42
C SER A 714 27.11 -16.52 10.46
N GLY A 715 26.63 -16.48 9.21
CA GLY A 715 27.03 -15.46 8.23
C GLY A 715 28.38 -15.76 7.57
N ARG A 716 28.34 -16.46 6.42
CA ARG A 716 29.49 -16.84 5.56
C ARG A 716 30.53 -17.80 6.16
N LEU A 717 31.13 -18.57 5.25
CA LEU A 717 32.56 -18.87 5.26
C LEU A 717 33.14 -18.07 4.08
N ALA A 718 34.31 -17.47 4.24
CA ALA A 718 35.05 -16.84 3.15
C ALA A 718 36.15 -17.78 2.66
N GLY A 719 36.43 -17.77 1.35
CA GLY A 719 37.42 -18.66 0.73
C GLY A 719 36.82 -19.99 0.24
N ASP A 720 36.34 -20.82 1.16
CA ASP A 720 35.90 -22.18 0.82
C ASP A 720 34.50 -22.26 0.20
N LYS A 721 34.38 -23.08 -0.87
CA LYS A 721 33.09 -23.60 -1.32
C LYS A 721 32.47 -24.40 -0.17
N PRO A 722 31.25 -24.08 0.30
CA PRO A 722 30.66 -24.77 1.44
C PRO A 722 30.58 -26.28 1.14
N PRO A 723 30.91 -27.16 2.12
CA PRO A 723 30.93 -28.60 1.91
C PRO A 723 29.56 -29.07 1.42
N ALA A 724 29.57 -29.97 0.43
CA ALA A 724 28.39 -30.35 -0.33
C ALA A 724 27.21 -30.69 0.62
N PRO A 725 25.99 -30.14 0.37
CA PRO A 725 24.86 -30.29 1.29
C PRO A 725 24.57 -31.77 1.51
N VAL A 726 24.80 -32.24 2.74
CA VAL A 726 24.63 -33.64 3.13
C VAL A 726 23.14 -33.91 3.30
N LYS A 727 22.44 -34.03 2.16
CA LYS A 727 20.96 -34.05 2.09
C LYS A 727 20.35 -35.13 2.98
N TRP A 728 20.96 -36.31 3.10
CA TRP A 728 20.50 -37.38 3.97
C TRP A 728 20.57 -37.00 5.46
N LEU A 729 21.59 -36.25 5.88
CA LEU A 729 21.72 -35.74 7.24
C LEU A 729 20.69 -34.62 7.51
N GLY A 730 20.40 -33.79 6.49
CA GLY A 730 19.28 -32.83 6.54
C GLY A 730 17.94 -33.53 6.76
N TRP A 731 17.63 -34.56 5.97
CA TRP A 731 16.44 -35.38 6.13
C TRP A 731 16.39 -36.10 7.47
N LEU A 732 17.50 -36.66 7.95
CA LEU A 732 17.59 -37.32 9.26
C LEU A 732 17.31 -36.34 10.40
N CYS A 733 17.94 -35.15 10.40
CA CYS A 733 17.68 -34.13 11.41
C CYS A 733 16.24 -33.61 11.35
N LEU A 734 15.66 -33.45 10.16
CA LEU A 734 14.26 -33.07 10.00
C LEU A 734 13.32 -34.15 10.53
N ALA A 735 13.53 -35.42 10.16
CA ALA A 735 12.76 -36.57 10.62
C ALA A 735 12.85 -36.77 12.14
N LEU A 736 14.04 -36.59 12.73
CA LEU A 736 14.23 -36.60 14.19
C LEU A 736 13.53 -35.40 14.85
N SER A 737 13.58 -34.20 14.27
CA SER A 737 12.89 -33.03 14.82
C SER A 737 11.37 -33.21 14.86
N LEU A 738 10.81 -33.82 13.80
CA LEU A 738 9.41 -34.22 13.70
C LEU A 738 9.09 -35.39 14.64
N GLY A 739 9.99 -36.35 14.79
CA GLY A 739 9.86 -37.49 15.71
C GLY A 739 9.83 -37.07 17.17
N ILE A 740 10.70 -36.15 17.59
CA ILE A 740 10.71 -35.55 18.94
C ILE A 740 9.43 -34.73 19.16
N ALA A 741 9.02 -33.90 18.19
CA ALA A 741 7.79 -33.11 18.29
C ALA A 741 6.54 -34.02 18.38
N TYR A 742 6.48 -35.07 17.55
CA TYR A 742 5.43 -36.09 17.58
C TYR A 742 5.43 -36.88 18.89
N TRP A 743 6.59 -37.25 19.43
CA TRP A 743 6.69 -37.93 20.72
C TRP A 743 6.19 -37.04 21.87
N VAL A 744 6.58 -35.77 21.91
CA VAL A 744 6.07 -34.78 22.88
C VAL A 744 4.53 -34.63 22.76
N ILE A 745 4.01 -34.47 21.54
CA ILE A 745 2.57 -34.36 21.28
C ILE A 745 1.82 -35.65 21.65
N ARG A 746 2.35 -36.82 21.30
CA ARG A 746 1.72 -38.12 21.54
C ARG A 746 1.75 -38.51 23.01
N ARG A 747 2.82 -38.20 23.75
CA ARG A 747 2.90 -38.44 25.20
C ARG A 747 1.82 -37.66 25.96
N VAL A 748 1.64 -36.38 25.63
CA VAL A 748 0.57 -35.54 26.20
C VAL A 748 -0.83 -36.00 25.77
N ARG A 749 -0.99 -36.57 24.56
CA ARG A 749 -2.27 -37.21 24.17
C ARG A 749 -2.51 -38.55 24.89
N ALA A 750 -1.46 -39.33 25.15
CA ALA A 750 -1.56 -40.62 25.83
C ALA A 750 -1.98 -40.46 27.31
N GLU A 751 -1.43 -39.44 28.00
CA GLU A 751 -1.85 -39.09 29.37
C GLU A 751 -3.37 -38.84 29.45
N LYS A 752 -3.97 -38.18 28.45
CA LYS A 752 -5.44 -37.99 28.39
C LYS A 752 -6.21 -39.31 28.25
N VAL A 753 -5.73 -40.23 27.41
CA VAL A 753 -6.39 -41.53 27.18
C VAL A 753 -6.33 -42.40 28.43
N VAL A 754 -5.18 -42.44 29.11
CA VAL A 754 -5.02 -43.21 30.36
C VAL A 754 -5.92 -42.68 31.47
N THR A 755 -6.02 -41.35 31.65
CA THR A 755 -6.94 -40.77 32.64
C THR A 755 -8.42 -40.93 32.29
N ALA A 756 -8.76 -41.05 31.01
CA ALA A 756 -10.14 -41.30 30.57
C ALA A 756 -10.55 -42.77 30.76
N ALA A 757 -9.64 -43.71 30.51
CA ALA A 757 -9.85 -45.14 30.73
C ALA A 757 -9.86 -45.55 32.22
N SER A 758 -9.46 -44.67 33.14
CA SER A 758 -9.54 -44.87 34.59
C SER A 758 -10.80 -44.26 35.23
N GLY A 759 -11.70 -43.65 34.45
CA GLY A 759 -13.03 -43.25 34.91
C GLY A 759 -14.02 -44.38 34.69
N GLY A 760 -14.51 -45.00 35.76
CA GLY A 760 -15.34 -46.20 35.70
C GLY A 760 -16.69 -46.02 34.99
N GLU A 761 -17.20 -47.12 34.44
CA GLU A 761 -18.48 -47.22 33.74
C GLU A 761 -19.66 -46.96 34.68
N HIS A 762 -20.66 -46.20 34.24
CA HIS A 762 -22.06 -46.34 34.67
C HIS A 762 -22.99 -46.07 33.48
N ALA A 763 -24.11 -46.80 33.43
CA ALA A 763 -25.03 -46.84 32.29
C ALA A 763 -26.12 -45.74 32.35
N PRO A 764 -26.76 -45.38 31.22
CA PRO A 764 -27.83 -44.37 31.21
C PRO A 764 -29.16 -44.94 31.72
N GLY A 765 -29.71 -44.38 32.81
CA GLY A 765 -31.02 -44.76 33.34
C GLY A 765 -31.61 -43.79 34.37
N GLU A 766 -32.85 -43.36 34.11
CA GLU A 766 -33.95 -43.08 35.05
C GLU A 766 -33.90 -41.96 36.14
N VAL A 767 -34.97 -41.12 36.08
CA VAL A 767 -35.89 -40.74 37.19
C VAL A 767 -35.48 -39.70 38.27
N PHE A 768 -36.08 -38.51 38.13
CA PHE A 768 -36.71 -37.62 39.15
C PHE A 768 -35.97 -37.04 40.40
N ALA A 769 -36.64 -36.01 40.96
CA ALA A 769 -36.67 -35.56 42.37
C ALA A 769 -35.62 -34.57 42.92
N LEU A 770 -35.98 -33.28 42.82
CA LEU A 770 -36.19 -32.33 43.93
C LEU A 770 -35.23 -32.28 45.17
N SER A 771 -34.73 -31.04 45.38
CA SER A 771 -34.73 -30.27 46.66
C SER A 771 -33.48 -30.15 47.55
N ALA A 772 -33.34 -28.92 48.07
CA ALA A 772 -32.85 -28.50 49.40
C ALA A 772 -31.53 -29.05 50.00
N GLY A 773 -30.45 -28.27 49.83
CA GLY A 773 -29.80 -27.53 50.95
C GLY A 773 -28.98 -28.27 52.02
N ALA A 774 -27.66 -28.05 52.02
CA ALA A 774 -26.79 -28.03 53.20
C ALA A 774 -25.48 -27.26 52.91
N GLU A 775 -24.85 -26.65 53.91
CA GLU A 775 -23.48 -26.08 53.82
C GLU A 775 -22.40 -27.12 54.15
N PRO A 776 -21.14 -26.94 53.69
CA PRO A 776 -20.08 -27.93 53.86
C PRO A 776 -19.33 -27.83 55.20
N ALA A 777 -19.02 -28.98 55.79
CA ALA A 777 -18.06 -29.13 56.90
C ALA A 777 -16.84 -29.96 56.45
N ALA A 778 -15.66 -29.67 57.00
CA ALA A 778 -14.37 -30.13 56.46
C ALA A 778 -13.87 -31.48 57.03
N GLY A 779 -13.16 -32.27 56.21
CA GLY A 779 -12.44 -33.46 56.67
C GLY A 779 -11.52 -34.13 55.65
N SER A 780 -10.34 -34.54 56.10
CA SER A 780 -9.44 -35.58 55.55
C SER A 780 -8.84 -35.46 54.13
N ALA A 781 -7.57 -35.00 54.11
CA ALA A 781 -6.42 -35.64 53.43
C ALA A 781 -6.55 -36.26 52.01
N ALA A 782 -5.97 -35.53 51.05
CA ALA A 782 -4.94 -36.02 50.13
C ALA A 782 -5.05 -37.44 49.51
N THR A 783 -5.80 -37.55 48.41
CA THR A 783 -5.43 -38.45 47.30
C THR A 783 -4.99 -37.62 46.09
N ALA A 784 -3.86 -37.97 45.49
CA ALA A 784 -3.21 -37.16 44.46
C ALA A 784 -3.80 -37.43 43.07
N THR A 785 -4.93 -36.82 42.75
CA THR A 785 -5.49 -36.81 41.39
C THR A 785 -4.62 -35.96 40.46
N ALA A 786 -3.69 -36.62 39.76
CA ALA A 786 -2.91 -36.04 38.67
C ALA A 786 -3.80 -35.78 37.44
N GLY A 787 -4.72 -34.82 37.58
CA GLY A 787 -5.79 -34.54 36.63
C GLY A 787 -5.30 -34.09 35.25
N ALA A 788 -6.07 -34.45 34.22
CA ALA A 788 -5.72 -34.24 32.82
C ALA A 788 -5.41 -32.76 32.49
N ILE A 789 -4.40 -32.56 31.63
CA ILE A 789 -4.04 -31.22 31.12
C ILE A 789 -5.18 -30.66 30.28
N ASP A 790 -5.92 -29.69 30.83
CA ASP A 790 -6.95 -28.90 30.14
C ASP A 790 -6.41 -28.32 28.81
N ALA A 791 -7.29 -28.10 27.83
CA ALA A 791 -6.95 -27.44 26.58
C ALA A 791 -6.31 -26.07 26.80
N LYS A 792 -6.78 -25.27 27.77
CA LYS A 792 -6.14 -23.97 28.10
C LYS A 792 -4.73 -24.16 28.69
N SER A 793 -4.54 -25.21 29.49
CA SER A 793 -3.23 -25.56 30.03
C SER A 793 -2.26 -26.00 28.93
N TYR A 794 -2.71 -26.83 27.98
CA TYR A 794 -1.90 -27.23 26.82
C TYR A 794 -1.50 -26.03 25.96
N ASP A 795 -2.46 -25.16 25.61
CA ASP A 795 -2.22 -23.92 24.87
C ASP A 795 -1.15 -23.05 25.57
N GLY A 796 -1.21 -22.95 26.90
CA GLY A 796 -0.24 -22.16 27.66
C GLY A 796 1.17 -22.74 27.71
N ILE A 797 1.35 -24.08 27.61
CA ILE A 797 2.67 -24.71 27.42
C ILE A 797 3.20 -24.37 26.03
N VAL A 798 2.35 -24.51 25.01
CA VAL A 798 2.70 -24.24 23.61
C VAL A 798 3.17 -22.79 23.45
N ILE A 799 2.44 -21.84 24.04
CA ILE A 799 2.81 -20.42 24.08
C ILE A 799 4.13 -20.23 24.82
N ALA A 800 4.32 -20.85 25.99
CA ALA A 800 5.54 -20.69 26.78
C ALA A 800 6.80 -21.21 26.08
N ALA A 801 6.73 -22.41 25.48
CA ALA A 801 7.84 -23.00 24.76
C ALA A 801 8.15 -22.29 23.45
N MET A 802 7.13 -21.79 22.75
CA MET A 802 7.37 -20.92 21.60
C MET A 802 7.99 -19.58 22.02
N ALA A 803 7.57 -18.96 23.12
CA ALA A 803 8.17 -17.72 23.62
C ALA A 803 9.67 -17.87 23.99
N VAL A 804 10.07 -19.03 24.53
CA VAL A 804 11.48 -19.37 24.75
C VAL A 804 12.23 -19.51 23.42
N ALA A 805 11.68 -20.23 22.44
CA ALA A 805 12.28 -20.32 21.10
C ALA A 805 12.37 -18.94 20.41
N SER A 806 11.37 -18.07 20.60
CA SER A 806 11.34 -16.69 20.11
C SER A 806 12.52 -15.87 20.64
N ALA A 807 12.88 -16.02 21.92
CA ALA A 807 14.03 -15.32 22.50
C ALA A 807 15.36 -15.71 21.82
N PHE A 808 15.57 -17.01 21.53
CA PHE A 808 16.77 -17.47 20.82
C PHE A 808 16.83 -16.96 19.37
N VAL A 809 15.72 -17.05 18.62
CA VAL A 809 15.64 -16.55 17.23
C VAL A 809 15.89 -15.04 17.17
N LEU A 810 15.35 -14.30 18.13
CA LEU A 810 15.53 -12.86 18.26
C LEU A 810 16.99 -12.48 18.54
N VAL A 811 17.68 -13.18 19.44
CA VAL A 811 19.09 -12.93 19.75
C VAL A 811 19.99 -13.22 18.54
N ILE A 812 19.69 -14.24 17.72
CA ILE A 812 20.43 -14.51 16.48
C ILE A 812 20.25 -13.35 15.48
N ALA A 813 19.02 -12.89 15.24
CA ALA A 813 18.75 -11.77 14.33
C ALA A 813 19.33 -10.43 14.84
N GLY A 814 19.29 -10.21 16.16
CA GLY A 814 19.81 -8.99 16.77
C GLY A 814 21.34 -8.93 16.85
N ARG A 815 22.01 -10.06 17.13
CA ARG A 815 23.48 -10.22 17.07
C ARG A 815 24.03 -9.57 15.80
N ASP A 816 23.45 -9.94 14.66
CA ASP A 816 23.96 -9.53 13.36
C ASP A 816 23.75 -8.03 13.08
N MET A 817 22.94 -7.31 13.88
CA MET A 817 22.80 -5.86 13.80
C MET A 817 23.81 -5.09 14.67
N PHE A 818 24.20 -5.62 15.84
CA PHE A 818 25.16 -4.94 16.73
C PHE A 818 26.60 -5.46 16.65
N TYR A 819 26.80 -6.66 16.10
CA TYR A 819 28.10 -7.31 15.96
C TYR A 819 28.43 -7.53 14.48
N THR A 820 29.68 -7.24 14.11
CA THR A 820 30.19 -7.35 12.74
C THR A 820 31.05 -8.60 12.62
N LEU A 821 30.64 -9.50 11.72
CA LEU A 821 31.33 -10.77 11.48
C LEU A 821 32.53 -10.56 10.53
N PRO A 822 33.67 -11.23 10.75
CA PRO A 822 34.83 -11.10 9.86
C PRO A 822 34.49 -11.42 8.40
N GLY A 823 34.68 -10.45 7.50
CA GLY A 823 34.39 -10.61 6.06
C GLY A 823 32.91 -10.44 5.66
N ASP A 824 32.05 -10.00 6.57
CA ASP A 824 30.70 -9.50 6.26
C ASP A 824 30.64 -7.96 6.32
N ILE A 825 29.49 -7.39 5.97
CA ILE A 825 29.20 -5.96 6.18
C ILE A 825 29.12 -5.60 7.67
N GLU A 826 29.39 -4.34 8.00
CA GLU A 826 29.12 -3.79 9.35
C GLU A 826 27.64 -4.02 9.72
N GLY A 827 27.39 -4.69 10.86
CA GLY A 827 26.05 -5.14 11.23
C GLY A 827 25.03 -4.00 11.33
N GLN A 828 25.51 -2.82 11.71
CA GLN A 828 24.73 -1.59 11.85
C GLN A 828 24.09 -1.16 10.52
N ALA A 829 24.73 -1.48 9.38
CA ALA A 829 24.21 -1.18 8.06
C ALA A 829 23.00 -2.04 7.67
N ARG A 830 22.70 -3.15 8.38
CA ARG A 830 21.62 -4.07 7.97
C ARG A 830 20.24 -3.43 7.97
N LEU A 831 19.95 -2.50 8.89
CA LEU A 831 18.70 -1.72 8.86
C LEU A 831 18.64 -0.79 7.64
N MET A 832 19.74 -0.13 7.29
CA MET A 832 19.80 0.67 6.06
C MET A 832 19.65 -0.22 4.82
N HIS A 833 20.17 -1.45 4.83
CA HIS A 833 20.00 -2.43 3.76
C HIS A 833 18.60 -3.08 3.67
N LEU A 834 17.65 -2.71 4.54
CA LEU A 834 16.21 -2.93 4.34
C LEU A 834 15.51 -1.77 3.60
N PHE A 835 16.13 -0.59 3.59
CA PHE A 835 15.62 0.64 2.94
C PHE A 835 16.28 0.85 1.57
N THR A 836 17.58 0.54 1.43
CA THR A 836 18.34 0.78 0.19
C THR A 836 19.30 -0.36 -0.15
N TYR A 837 19.76 -0.42 -1.40
CA TYR A 837 20.61 -1.50 -1.88
C TYR A 837 22.01 -1.52 -1.25
N ASN A 838 22.53 -2.73 -1.06
CA ASN A 838 23.88 -2.96 -0.54
C ASN A 838 24.94 -2.71 -1.64
N TYR A 839 25.27 -1.44 -1.84
CA TYR A 839 26.36 -0.99 -2.70
C TYR A 839 27.76 -1.21 -2.09
N ARG A 840 27.89 -2.01 -1.01
CA ARG A 840 29.11 -2.15 -0.20
C ARG A 840 29.68 -0.79 0.27
N ARG A 841 28.83 0.22 0.47
CA ARG A 841 29.24 1.51 1.05
C ARG A 841 29.79 1.26 2.46
N PRO A 842 30.97 1.78 2.83
CA PRO A 842 31.47 1.67 4.20
C PRO A 842 30.49 2.35 5.16
N TRP A 843 30.35 1.81 6.36
CA TRP A 843 29.58 2.45 7.42
C TRP A 843 30.29 3.75 7.88
N PRO A 844 29.58 4.86 8.15
CA PRO A 844 30.22 6.10 8.57
C PRO A 844 30.93 5.97 9.92
N THR A 845 32.20 6.32 9.98
CA THR A 845 33.01 6.36 11.22
C THR A 845 32.51 7.38 12.24
N SER A 846 31.66 8.33 11.81
CA SER A 846 30.95 9.31 12.63
C SER A 846 29.74 8.73 13.40
N LEU A 847 29.28 7.51 13.09
CA LEU A 847 28.05 6.94 13.63
C LEU A 847 28.32 5.62 14.38
N ASP A 848 28.05 5.60 15.68
CA ASP A 848 27.93 4.34 16.44
C ASP A 848 26.56 4.18 17.11
N PHE A 849 25.99 2.99 16.89
CA PHE A 849 24.74 2.46 17.40
C PHE A 849 24.88 1.05 18.01
N LYS A 850 26.09 0.47 18.12
CA LYS A 850 26.31 -0.93 18.56
C LYS A 850 25.67 -1.19 19.93
N ALA A 851 25.89 -0.30 20.91
CA ALA A 851 25.32 -0.42 22.25
C ALA A 851 23.78 -0.37 22.28
N ILE A 852 23.15 0.51 21.48
CA ILE A 852 21.68 0.64 21.45
C ILE A 852 21.01 -0.49 20.66
N LEU A 853 21.64 -0.99 19.59
CA LEU A 853 21.20 -2.20 18.87
C LEU A 853 21.33 -3.47 19.74
N ALA A 854 22.35 -3.55 20.60
CA ALA A 854 22.46 -4.60 21.61
C ALA A 854 21.36 -4.51 22.67
N ALA A 855 21.07 -3.31 23.19
CA ALA A 855 19.96 -3.09 24.13
C ALA A 855 18.61 -3.49 23.52
N PHE A 856 18.33 -3.06 22.28
CA PHE A 856 17.16 -3.47 21.50
C PHE A 856 17.15 -4.97 21.13
N THR A 857 18.23 -5.72 21.36
CA THR A 857 18.26 -7.19 21.19
C THR A 857 18.01 -7.93 22.49
N PHE A 858 18.70 -7.56 23.57
CA PHE A 858 18.64 -8.30 24.84
C PHE A 858 17.39 -7.98 25.67
N VAL A 859 16.89 -6.74 25.66
CA VAL A 859 15.66 -6.37 26.40
C VAL A 859 14.43 -7.13 25.86
N PRO A 860 14.14 -7.19 24.54
CA PRO A 860 13.03 -7.99 24.04
C PRO A 860 13.27 -9.50 24.12
N ALA A 861 14.53 -9.97 24.15
CA ALA A 861 14.81 -11.38 24.45
C ALA A 861 14.40 -11.75 25.88
N VAL A 862 14.72 -10.91 26.86
CA VAL A 862 14.24 -11.06 28.25
C VAL A 862 12.72 -10.97 28.30
N LEU A 863 12.09 -10.00 27.62
CA LEU A 863 10.63 -9.90 27.59
C LEU A 863 9.95 -11.13 26.96
N CYS A 864 10.52 -11.73 25.91
CA CYS A 864 10.05 -13.02 25.37
C CYS A 864 10.14 -14.15 26.42
N LEU A 865 11.23 -14.22 27.20
CA LEU A 865 11.34 -15.18 28.31
C LEU A 865 10.31 -14.91 29.42
N LEU A 866 10.05 -13.64 29.77
CA LEU A 866 9.01 -13.26 30.74
C LEU A 866 7.59 -13.56 30.20
N PHE A 867 7.37 -13.48 28.89
CA PHE A 867 6.12 -13.87 28.23
C PHE A 867 5.86 -15.39 28.28
N ALA A 868 6.88 -16.22 28.58
CA ALA A 868 6.63 -17.62 28.90
C ALA A 868 5.82 -17.77 30.21
N VAL A 869 6.02 -16.86 31.18
CA VAL A 869 5.48 -16.94 32.55
C VAL A 869 4.07 -16.32 32.65
N PRO A 870 3.00 -17.08 32.96
CA PRO A 870 1.61 -16.58 32.90
C PRO A 870 1.34 -15.31 33.70
N ARG A 871 1.87 -15.20 34.92
CA ARG A 871 1.73 -14.01 35.80
C ARG A 871 2.40 -12.75 35.22
N LEU A 872 3.39 -12.92 34.34
CA LEU A 872 4.16 -11.82 33.75
C LEU A 872 3.76 -11.53 32.29
N ARG A 873 3.00 -12.40 31.62
CA ARG A 873 2.56 -12.24 30.21
C ARG A 873 1.97 -10.87 29.89
N ALA A 874 1.10 -10.33 30.74
CA ALA A 874 0.51 -9.00 30.53
C ALA A 874 1.59 -7.91 30.52
N HIS A 875 2.45 -7.90 31.55
CA HIS A 875 3.56 -6.98 31.71
C HIS A 875 4.60 -7.13 30.58
N ALA A 876 4.90 -8.37 30.18
CA ALA A 876 5.84 -8.68 29.10
C ALA A 876 5.29 -8.28 27.72
N ALA A 877 4.01 -8.47 27.44
CA ALA A 877 3.37 -8.03 26.21
C ALA A 877 3.30 -6.49 26.12
N VAL A 878 2.95 -5.81 27.21
CA VAL A 878 3.01 -4.34 27.29
C VAL A 878 4.44 -3.86 27.10
N GLY A 879 5.43 -4.48 27.77
CA GLY A 879 6.84 -4.16 27.60
C GLY A 879 7.35 -4.35 26.17
N MET A 880 6.96 -5.45 25.49
CA MET A 880 7.29 -5.69 24.08
C MET A 880 6.70 -4.61 23.17
N VAL A 881 5.42 -4.24 23.38
CA VAL A 881 4.75 -3.19 22.61
C VAL A 881 5.36 -1.81 22.86
N THR A 882 5.63 -1.45 24.12
CA THR A 882 6.30 -0.18 24.46
C THR A 882 7.70 -0.12 23.84
N LEU A 883 8.46 -1.22 23.92
CA LEU A 883 9.79 -1.29 23.33
C LEU A 883 9.75 -1.26 21.80
N SER A 884 8.79 -1.91 21.14
CA SER A 884 8.67 -1.90 19.69
C SER A 884 8.27 -0.52 19.15
N VAL A 885 7.44 0.23 19.89
CA VAL A 885 7.13 1.63 19.63
C VAL A 885 8.37 2.51 19.78
N LEU A 886 9.16 2.33 20.85
CA LEU A 886 10.44 3.05 21.03
C LEU A 886 11.47 2.69 19.94
N TRP A 887 11.51 1.43 19.51
CA TRP A 887 12.35 0.92 18.43
C TRP A 887 11.99 1.56 17.08
N ALA A 888 10.71 1.62 16.73
CA ALA A 888 10.27 2.27 15.49
C ALA A 888 10.53 3.79 15.54
N ALA A 889 10.23 4.44 16.66
CA ALA A 889 10.49 5.86 16.85
C ALA A 889 11.99 6.19 16.73
N TRP A 890 12.87 5.38 17.34
CA TRP A 890 14.32 5.49 17.19
C TRP A 890 14.78 5.19 15.75
N GLY A 891 14.23 4.14 15.14
CA GLY A 891 14.58 3.69 13.79
C GLY A 891 14.41 4.78 12.74
N VAL A 892 13.29 5.52 12.78
CA VAL A 892 13.02 6.58 11.79
C VAL A 892 13.52 7.96 12.23
N ASN A 893 13.34 8.34 13.50
CA ASN A 893 13.67 9.70 13.97
C ASN A 893 15.11 9.87 14.48
N VAL A 894 15.89 8.79 14.65
CA VAL A 894 17.29 8.86 15.12
C VAL A 894 18.24 8.11 14.20
N TYR A 895 18.01 6.82 13.93
CA TYR A 895 18.87 6.01 13.08
C TYR A 895 18.82 6.50 11.62
N LEU A 896 17.63 6.53 11.01
CA LEU A 896 17.47 6.94 9.62
C LEU A 896 17.81 8.42 9.41
N TYR A 897 17.35 9.31 10.31
CA TYR A 897 17.72 10.73 10.29
C TYR A 897 19.25 10.97 10.27
N LYS A 898 20.02 10.22 11.08
CA LYS A 898 21.49 10.37 11.12
C LYS A 898 22.22 9.66 9.97
N ALA A 899 21.69 8.53 9.47
CA ALA A 899 22.33 7.76 8.41
C ALA A 899 22.00 8.28 7.01
N ALA A 900 20.83 8.91 6.80
CA ALA A 900 20.37 9.43 5.52
C ALA A 900 21.39 10.34 4.78
N PRO A 901 22.04 11.33 5.43
CA PRO A 901 23.05 12.18 4.77
C PRO A 901 24.26 11.41 4.20
N HIS A 902 24.56 10.23 4.74
CA HIS A 902 25.65 9.37 4.29
C HIS A 902 25.25 8.41 3.15
N TRP A 903 23.96 8.27 2.85
CA TRP A 903 23.49 7.51 1.68
C TRP A 903 23.07 8.41 0.52
N GLY A 904 22.32 9.48 0.80
CA GLY A 904 21.94 10.48 -0.18
C GLY A 904 22.99 11.54 -0.48
N GLN A 905 22.55 12.70 -0.97
CA GLN A 905 23.34 13.90 -1.30
C GLN A 905 22.63 15.22 -0.95
N ARG A 906 21.42 15.20 -0.38
CA ARG A 906 20.68 16.41 0.04
C ARG A 906 21.56 17.38 0.81
N GLU A 907 22.24 16.90 1.85
CA GLU A 907 23.05 17.74 2.75
C GLU A 907 24.30 18.32 2.07
N THR A 908 24.90 17.64 1.09
CA THR A 908 26.04 18.17 0.33
C THR A 908 25.57 19.20 -0.71
N ILE A 909 24.51 18.91 -1.46
CA ILE A 909 23.91 19.86 -2.41
C ILE A 909 23.37 21.11 -1.68
N LEU A 910 22.86 20.95 -0.45
CA LEU A 910 22.48 22.04 0.44
C LEU A 910 23.68 22.92 0.84
N ALA A 911 24.88 22.36 1.00
CA ALA A 911 26.10 23.14 1.26
C ALA A 911 26.47 24.02 0.06
N TYR A 912 26.39 23.47 -1.16
CA TYR A 912 26.53 24.24 -2.41
C TYR A 912 25.56 25.43 -2.49
N TYR A 913 24.25 25.20 -2.25
CA TYR A 913 23.25 26.28 -2.26
C TYR A 913 23.41 27.33 -1.14
N LYS A 914 24.17 27.04 -0.06
CA LYS A 914 24.53 28.02 0.98
C LYS A 914 25.75 28.87 0.59
N ASP A 915 26.72 28.25 -0.06
CA ASP A 915 28.00 28.89 -0.39
C ASP A 915 27.95 29.69 -1.69
N ARG A 916 27.20 29.23 -2.68
CA ARG A 916 26.96 29.89 -3.97
C ARG A 916 26.43 31.32 -3.86
N LYS A 917 26.81 32.21 -4.79
CA LYS A 917 26.33 33.61 -4.86
C LYS A 917 25.52 33.93 -6.13
N SER A 918 25.95 33.49 -7.32
CA SER A 918 25.17 33.64 -8.58
C SER A 918 24.59 32.32 -9.12
N PRO A 919 23.47 32.31 -9.88
CA PRO A 919 23.04 31.16 -10.68
C PRO A 919 24.06 30.63 -11.71
N ASP A 920 25.04 31.44 -12.09
CA ASP A 920 26.09 31.08 -13.06
C ASP A 920 27.22 30.24 -12.44
N GLU A 921 27.31 30.18 -11.11
CA GLU A 921 28.28 29.34 -10.39
C GLU A 921 27.81 27.88 -10.37
N LEU A 922 27.90 27.20 -11.51
CA LEU A 922 27.35 25.85 -11.69
C LEU A 922 28.01 24.80 -10.78
N LEU A 923 27.19 23.88 -10.25
CA LEU A 923 27.65 22.59 -9.73
C LEU A 923 27.82 21.59 -10.88
N ILE A 924 28.99 20.97 -10.97
CA ILE A 924 29.41 20.06 -12.05
C ILE A 924 29.78 18.69 -11.45
N SER A 925 29.35 17.60 -12.10
CA SER A 925 29.73 16.23 -11.71
C SER A 925 31.00 15.79 -12.44
N TYR A 926 32.07 15.45 -11.69
CA TYR A 926 33.36 15.04 -12.24
C TYR A 926 33.69 13.56 -12.03
N GLN A 927 34.11 12.89 -13.10
CA GLN A 927 34.46 11.46 -13.18
C GLN A 927 33.37 10.52 -12.62
N MET A 928 32.11 10.93 -12.61
CA MET A 928 31.00 10.14 -12.06
C MET A 928 30.03 9.71 -13.16
N ASN A 929 29.61 8.45 -13.13
CA ASN A 929 28.40 8.02 -13.83
C ASN A 929 27.20 8.67 -13.12
N TRP A 930 26.80 9.86 -13.57
CA TRP A 930 25.92 10.78 -12.85
C TRP A 930 24.43 10.41 -12.90
N LYS A 931 24.14 9.18 -12.50
CA LYS A 931 22.82 8.73 -12.05
C LYS A 931 22.59 9.08 -10.57
N GLY A 932 23.15 10.22 -10.15
CA GLY A 932 23.08 10.76 -8.78
C GLY A 932 21.78 11.52 -8.52
N GLU A 933 21.76 12.33 -7.46
CA GLU A 933 20.56 13.03 -6.99
C GLU A 933 20.21 14.27 -7.82
N ASN A 934 19.84 14.03 -9.07
CA ASN A 934 19.38 15.07 -9.99
C ASN A 934 18.14 15.82 -9.49
N PHE A 935 17.38 15.22 -8.57
CA PHE A 935 16.22 15.80 -7.89
C PHE A 935 16.46 17.22 -7.34
N TYR A 936 17.55 17.40 -6.58
CA TYR A 936 17.78 18.65 -5.84
C TYR A 936 18.31 19.81 -6.70
N THR A 937 18.91 19.51 -7.85
CA THR A 937 19.32 20.52 -8.85
C THR A 937 18.37 20.59 -10.05
N GLY A 938 17.40 19.68 -10.12
CA GLY A 938 16.48 19.50 -11.24
C GLY A 938 17.19 19.38 -12.58
N ASN A 939 18.01 18.34 -12.77
CA ASN A 939 18.84 18.07 -13.96
C ASN A 939 19.82 19.18 -14.40
N LYS A 940 20.02 20.26 -13.61
CA LYS A 940 20.87 21.40 -13.99
C LYS A 940 22.39 21.11 -13.93
N THR A 941 22.80 20.07 -13.21
CA THR A 941 24.21 19.67 -13.00
C THR A 941 24.83 19.10 -14.29
N PRO A 942 25.84 19.75 -14.91
CA PRO A 942 26.55 19.18 -16.06
C PRO A 942 27.37 17.95 -15.64
N ALA A 943 27.30 16.87 -16.41
CA ALA A 943 27.87 15.57 -16.02
C ALA A 943 29.01 15.10 -16.94
N PHE A 944 30.19 14.87 -16.34
CA PHE A 944 31.37 14.30 -16.98
C PHE A 944 31.71 12.95 -16.35
N VAL A 945 31.44 11.87 -17.09
CA VAL A 945 31.70 10.48 -16.64
C VAL A 945 33.19 10.14 -16.64
N ALA A 946 33.98 10.80 -17.50
CA ALA A 946 35.42 10.65 -17.61
C ALA A 946 36.11 12.02 -17.73
N SER A 947 37.37 12.05 -17.34
CA SER A 947 38.34 13.13 -17.57
C SER A 947 38.76 13.23 -19.04
N GLY A 948 39.46 14.30 -19.42
CA GLY A 948 40.01 14.52 -20.76
C GLY A 948 39.43 15.73 -21.49
N GLN A 949 39.66 15.80 -22.80
CA GLN A 949 39.51 17.04 -23.57
C GLN A 949 38.12 17.68 -23.45
N LYS A 950 37.03 16.92 -23.59
CA LYS A 950 35.65 17.43 -23.46
C LYS A 950 35.35 18.14 -22.13
N PHE A 951 36.02 17.74 -21.05
CA PHE A 951 35.91 18.42 -19.75
C PHE A 951 36.69 19.74 -19.77
N LYS A 952 37.92 19.74 -20.28
CA LYS A 952 38.77 20.93 -20.43
C LYS A 952 38.14 21.97 -21.36
N ASP A 953 37.61 21.56 -22.50
CA ASP A 953 36.90 22.39 -23.47
C ASP A 953 35.75 23.16 -22.79
N PHE A 954 34.95 22.45 -21.97
CA PHE A 954 33.84 23.05 -21.22
C PHE A 954 34.33 24.03 -20.13
N ILE A 955 35.40 23.71 -19.40
CA ILE A 955 35.99 24.64 -18.41
C ILE A 955 36.54 25.89 -19.09
N GLU A 956 37.19 25.76 -20.25
CA GLU A 956 37.58 26.91 -21.06
C GLU A 956 36.37 27.71 -21.57
N GLU A 957 35.27 27.05 -21.95
CA GLU A 957 34.03 27.71 -22.36
C GLU A 957 33.42 28.54 -21.22
N GLN A 958 33.41 28.03 -19.99
CA GLN A 958 32.95 28.79 -18.83
C GLN A 958 33.87 29.97 -18.52
N LYS A 959 35.20 29.79 -18.61
CA LYS A 959 36.18 30.88 -18.47
C LYS A 959 35.98 31.96 -19.54
N LYS A 960 35.74 31.58 -20.80
CA LYS A 960 35.45 32.49 -21.92
C LYS A 960 34.11 33.25 -21.74
N LYS A 961 33.19 32.73 -20.92
CA LYS A 961 31.95 33.41 -20.48
C LYS A 961 32.14 34.30 -19.24
N GLY A 962 33.36 34.41 -18.70
CA GLY A 962 33.65 35.20 -17.50
C GLY A 962 33.30 34.54 -16.17
N VAL A 963 33.02 33.23 -16.15
CA VAL A 963 32.69 32.50 -14.91
C VAL A 963 33.95 32.31 -14.07
N THR A 964 34.05 33.02 -12.95
CA THR A 964 35.22 33.00 -12.04
C THR A 964 35.16 31.88 -11.00
N THR A 965 33.96 31.38 -10.66
CA THR A 965 33.74 30.37 -9.61
C THR A 965 32.87 29.24 -10.13
N LEU A 966 33.30 28.00 -9.90
CA LEU A 966 32.55 26.76 -10.21
C LEU A 966 32.57 25.83 -9.00
N TYR A 967 31.55 25.00 -8.87
CA TYR A 967 31.49 23.93 -7.86
C TYR A 967 31.58 22.57 -8.53
N PHE A 968 32.24 21.61 -7.87
CA PHE A 968 32.43 20.27 -8.39
C PHE A 968 32.06 19.23 -7.35
N THR A 969 31.14 18.32 -7.72
CA THR A 969 30.82 17.13 -6.94
C THR A 969 31.55 15.91 -7.50
N THR A 970 32.21 15.15 -6.63
CA THR A 970 32.90 13.89 -6.96
C THR A 970 32.98 12.97 -5.73
N GLU A 971 33.57 11.78 -5.87
CA GLU A 971 33.87 10.90 -4.72
C GLU A 971 35.17 11.36 -4.03
N HIS A 972 35.27 11.29 -2.68
CA HIS A 972 36.42 11.81 -1.91
C HIS A 972 37.79 11.40 -2.49
N GLY A 973 37.96 10.12 -2.85
CA GLY A 973 39.20 9.60 -3.45
C GLY A 973 39.57 10.14 -4.84
N ARG A 974 38.72 10.96 -5.47
CA ARG A 974 38.94 11.56 -6.80
C ARG A 974 39.21 13.07 -6.74
N ALA A 975 39.05 13.71 -5.57
CA ALA A 975 39.25 15.15 -5.40
C ALA A 975 40.65 15.63 -5.85
N GLN A 976 41.69 14.81 -5.63
CA GLN A 976 43.05 15.14 -6.06
C GLN A 976 43.26 15.00 -7.59
N SER A 977 42.53 14.10 -8.26
CA SER A 977 42.51 14.02 -9.74
C SER A 977 41.90 15.28 -10.33
N LEU A 978 40.73 15.67 -9.80
CA LEU A 978 40.02 16.90 -10.19
C LEU A 978 40.92 18.14 -10.06
N LYS A 979 41.56 18.31 -8.89
CA LYS A 979 42.49 19.43 -8.65
C LYS A 979 43.67 19.42 -9.63
N SER A 980 44.22 18.25 -9.93
CA SER A 980 45.35 18.12 -10.87
C SER A 980 44.96 18.42 -12.32
N GLU A 981 43.74 18.06 -12.75
CA GLU A 981 43.29 18.26 -14.13
C GLU A 981 42.84 19.70 -14.42
N ILE A 982 42.31 20.41 -13.42
CA ILE A 982 41.91 21.82 -13.53
C ILE A 982 43.13 22.76 -13.65
N GLY A 983 44.26 22.40 -13.02
CA GLY A 983 45.52 23.14 -13.07
C GLY A 983 45.97 23.68 -11.70
N GLN A 984 47.19 24.22 -11.64
CA GLN A 984 47.81 24.62 -10.36
C GLN A 984 47.46 26.05 -9.90
N HIS A 985 47.05 26.93 -10.82
CA HIS A 985 46.73 28.33 -10.53
C HIS A 985 45.24 28.53 -10.23
N VAL A 986 44.69 27.80 -9.25
CA VAL A 986 43.28 27.92 -8.82
C VAL A 986 43.13 27.81 -7.30
N SER A 987 42.14 28.49 -6.73
CA SER A 987 41.66 28.13 -5.38
C SER A 987 40.92 26.80 -5.47
N PHE A 988 41.12 25.91 -4.50
CA PHE A 988 40.41 24.62 -4.42
C PHE A 988 40.02 24.39 -2.96
N ASP A 989 38.77 24.71 -2.64
CA ASP A 989 38.27 24.78 -1.27
C ASP A 989 37.24 23.65 -1.07
N GLY A 990 37.51 22.68 -0.19
CA GLY A 990 36.52 21.66 0.17
C GLY A 990 35.45 22.25 1.09
N ILE A 991 34.18 22.30 0.63
CA ILE A 991 33.06 22.88 1.41
C ILE A 991 32.20 21.83 2.12
N THR A 992 32.59 20.56 2.05
CA THR A 992 31.95 19.38 2.68
C THR A 992 33.04 18.38 3.11
N ASP A 993 32.80 17.58 4.15
CA ASP A 993 33.74 16.56 4.64
C ASP A 993 33.09 15.15 4.75
N GLU A 994 33.89 14.15 5.13
CA GLU A 994 33.42 12.77 5.35
C GLU A 994 32.40 12.65 6.50
N ARG A 995 32.39 13.60 7.45
CA ARG A 995 31.45 13.64 8.57
C ARG A 995 30.05 14.05 8.11
N LEU A 996 29.94 14.89 7.09
CA LEU A 996 28.69 15.24 6.43
C LEU A 996 28.22 14.14 5.47
N ASN A 997 29.13 13.59 4.66
CA ASN A 997 28.84 12.51 3.72
C ASN A 997 30.12 11.69 3.45
N ASN A 998 30.11 10.40 3.76
CA ASN A 998 31.32 9.56 3.70
C ASN A 998 31.61 8.99 2.30
N LYS A 999 30.95 9.51 1.26
CA LYS A 999 31.16 9.11 -0.14
C LYS A 999 31.38 10.30 -1.07
N PHE A 1000 30.52 11.30 -1.02
CA PHE A 1000 30.48 12.41 -1.95
C PHE A 1000 31.01 13.70 -1.33
N PHE A 1001 31.70 14.48 -2.15
CA PHE A 1001 32.46 15.66 -1.78
C PHE A 1001 32.18 16.80 -2.76
N ILE A 1002 31.96 18.01 -2.26
CA ILE A 1002 31.90 19.23 -3.06
C ILE A 1002 33.11 20.12 -2.81
N ALA A 1003 33.82 20.45 -3.89
CA ALA A 1003 34.82 21.51 -3.93
C ALA A 1003 34.21 22.79 -4.54
N ARG A 1004 34.58 23.94 -4.01
CA ARG A 1004 34.54 25.23 -4.70
C ARG A 1004 35.88 25.47 -5.38
N VAL A 1005 35.86 25.88 -6.64
CA VAL A 1005 37.04 26.25 -7.42
C VAL A 1005 36.91 27.70 -7.86
N ARG A 1006 38.00 28.46 -7.74
CA ARG A 1006 38.10 29.83 -8.28
C ARG A 1006 39.26 29.94 -9.26
N PHE A 1007 39.02 30.60 -10.39
CA PHE A 1007 39.96 30.84 -11.49
C PHE A 1007 40.60 32.24 -11.43
#